data_AF-A0A136A057-F1
#
_entry.id   AF-A0A136A057-F1
#
_cell.length_a   1.000
_cell.length_b   1.000
_cell.length_c   1.000
_cell.angle_alpha   90.00
_cell.angle_beta   90.00
_cell.angle_gamma   90.00
#
_symmetry.space_group_name_H-M   'P 1'
#
loop_
_entity.id
_entity.type
_entity.pdbx_description
1 polymer ?
#
loop_
_entity_poly.entity_id
_entity_poly.type
_entity_poly.pdbx_seq_one_letter_code
_entity_poly.pdbx_strand_id
1 'polypeptide(L)'
;MKIRSRFIGLLSIISSLSCFSSCLYAADSIYAPSLQNKTNLASTQIVGGQPALSSDWPWMTAYVVTFQGVSTSLRVDDLAYGTTAFSFGPAGNATGALVACGKGEATCANASAKVCLIERGDINFSEKALNCESGGGIAAIIYNNEVGEISGTLGEDFNGTIPVVAITREDGLTLLTQEGAIAQVSVSATTQLQQDSSCGATFLGDKWVLTAAHCVDSADAMFFKMNVGEYDLSDGAENASSIANIYIHPQYDADLIDYDIALVELVETVDAPAVQLASKTTTDQYAIENSPAIVAGWGGRVGYAPGEGPTADFPDVLHQVELNLATNAQCRTKINSQSITDRMICATQPSSGKGSCQGDSGGPLIVQTGTGPQQVGIVSWGIGCADPNYPGVYTRVAEFTEWLHTLQTGIAIRQKQDFGISPISVSQSSTLQVVNNSTFSVALSFNITGSNTFSLGTNTCANLAAGASCDLNINLNANQTGELSATVTINANNNVVATSSASLNSQVIATATNIAGVAGTNNNSVSWYSGGNKPWLANSTSSGVQSGSIDHNQESILSAYVQGKGKFNFQWSVSSEENEEDPSDPYDALYVYVNNELQDLISGSVAFEDFPTINLETDNSIITWIYRKDPATVAGDDKAYIRNVVFTPNQVTTTPPPTTPVTNNNSGGGGSLGWLSLISLLVLLRLSKRVN
;
A
#
# COMPACT_ATOMS: atom_id res chain seq x y z
N MET A 1 36.71 46.49 31.50
CA MET A 1 37.83 45.89 30.72
C MET A 1 37.19 45.12 29.57
N LYS A 2 37.31 45.45 28.27
CA LYS A 2 38.51 45.63 27.41
C LYS A 2 39.46 44.41 27.46
N ILE A 3 39.97 43.82 26.37
CA ILE A 3 39.64 43.86 24.91
C ILE A 3 40.41 42.68 24.22
N ARG A 4 39.92 42.20 23.06
CA ARG A 4 40.52 41.43 21.91
C ARG A 4 41.98 40.89 21.91
N SER A 5 42.22 39.96 20.94
CA SER A 5 43.37 39.93 19.96
C SER A 5 44.65 39.19 20.40
N ARG A 6 44.99 37.99 19.89
CA ARG A 6 45.55 37.55 18.56
C ARG A 6 47.10 37.36 18.56
N PHE A 7 47.51 36.23 17.99
CA PHE A 7 48.65 35.99 17.05
C PHE A 7 50.09 35.65 17.53
N ILE A 8 50.60 34.53 16.96
CA ILE A 8 51.97 34.21 16.45
C ILE A 8 53.13 34.29 17.47
N GLY A 9 53.98 33.28 17.70
CA GLY A 9 54.84 32.42 16.83
C GLY A 9 56.19 32.29 17.58
N LEU A 10 57.25 31.56 17.22
CA LEU A 10 57.76 30.79 16.07
C LEU A 10 58.99 29.99 16.65
N LEU A 11 59.47 28.81 16.20
CA LEU A 11 60.52 28.61 15.17
C LEU A 11 61.24 27.24 15.33
N SER A 12 61.41 26.50 14.23
CA SER A 12 62.68 25.90 13.74
C SER A 12 62.36 25.04 12.50
N ILE A 13 62.52 25.50 11.24
CA ILE A 13 63.75 25.74 10.43
C ILE A 13 64.10 24.51 9.54
N ILE A 14 63.64 24.50 8.26
CA ILE A 14 64.39 24.64 6.96
C ILE A 14 65.07 23.32 6.52
N SER A 15 64.89 22.75 5.31
CA SER A 15 64.99 23.25 3.90
C SER A 15 64.10 22.40 2.94
N SER A 16 63.44 22.83 1.83
CA SER A 16 63.84 23.54 0.57
C SER A 16 64.75 22.71 -0.38
N LEU A 17 64.55 22.56 -1.72
CA LEU A 17 63.66 23.24 -2.69
C LEU A 17 63.53 22.47 -4.06
N SER A 18 62.33 22.46 -4.68
CA SER A 18 61.96 22.51 -6.14
C SER A 18 62.75 21.82 -7.31
N CYS A 19 62.03 21.15 -8.24
CA CYS A 19 61.63 21.65 -9.60
C CYS A 19 61.74 20.67 -10.83
N PHE A 20 60.92 20.95 -11.88
CA PHE A 20 60.93 20.52 -13.31
C PHE A 20 60.45 19.12 -13.83
N SER A 21 59.18 19.09 -14.28
CA SER A 21 58.70 18.95 -15.68
C SER A 21 59.02 17.73 -16.61
N SER A 22 57.93 17.01 -16.95
CA SER A 22 57.43 16.65 -18.31
C SER A 22 58.08 15.58 -19.24
N CYS A 23 57.17 14.69 -19.74
CA CYS A 23 56.99 14.15 -21.11
C CYS A 23 57.42 12.72 -21.51
N LEU A 24 56.46 12.05 -22.20
CA LEU A 24 56.55 10.89 -23.13
C LEU A 24 56.89 9.52 -22.48
N TYR A 25 56.21 8.42 -22.78
CA TYR A 25 55.77 7.95 -24.12
C TYR A 25 54.33 7.38 -24.18
N ALA A 26 53.80 7.29 -25.40
CA ALA A 26 52.47 6.77 -25.74
C ALA A 26 52.44 5.24 -25.95
N ALA A 27 51.23 4.68 -25.99
CA ALA A 27 50.93 3.28 -26.30
C ALA A 27 50.87 2.99 -27.82
N ASP A 28 50.90 1.69 -28.20
CA ASP A 28 49.93 1.02 -29.09
C ASP A 28 50.47 -0.21 -29.87
N SER A 29 49.57 -1.19 -30.06
CA SER A 29 49.50 -2.17 -31.18
C SER A 29 50.48 -3.39 -31.15
N ILE A 30 50.15 -4.67 -31.50
CA ILE A 30 48.92 -5.50 -31.60
C ILE A 30 49.31 -7.00 -31.36
N TYR A 31 48.32 -7.89 -31.19
CA TYR A 31 48.29 -9.36 -31.45
C TYR A 31 48.43 -10.38 -30.28
N ALA A 32 47.32 -11.09 -30.05
CA ALA A 32 47.09 -12.28 -29.21
C ALA A 32 47.48 -13.58 -29.97
N PRO A 33 47.22 -14.83 -29.49
CA PRO A 33 46.57 -15.25 -28.23
C PRO A 33 47.25 -16.42 -27.47
N SER A 34 46.73 -16.77 -26.29
CA SER A 34 46.74 -18.16 -25.83
C SER A 34 45.46 -18.53 -25.07
N LEU A 35 44.88 -19.68 -25.42
CA LEU A 35 43.78 -20.33 -24.72
C LEU A 35 44.34 -21.33 -23.71
N GLN A 36 43.75 -21.43 -22.51
CA GLN A 36 43.41 -22.70 -21.85
C GLN A 36 42.54 -22.48 -20.58
N ASN A 37 41.30 -22.97 -20.69
CA ASN A 37 40.48 -23.59 -19.63
C ASN A 37 40.06 -22.84 -18.34
N LYS A 38 38.81 -22.34 -18.43
CA LYS A 38 37.60 -22.81 -17.69
C LYS A 38 37.43 -22.57 -16.18
N THR A 39 36.15 -22.28 -15.86
CA THR A 39 35.42 -22.41 -14.58
C THR A 39 35.91 -21.52 -13.42
N ASN A 40 35.08 -20.68 -12.78
CA ASN A 40 33.62 -20.51 -12.84
C ASN A 40 33.24 -19.02 -12.97
N LEU A 41 32.13 -18.74 -13.65
CA LEU A 41 31.31 -17.57 -13.28
C LEU A 41 30.79 -17.84 -11.86
N ALA A 42 31.02 -16.93 -10.93
CA ALA A 42 30.48 -17.08 -9.58
C ALA A 42 28.95 -17.08 -9.66
N SER A 43 28.33 -18.16 -9.19
CA SER A 43 26.88 -18.31 -9.18
C SER A 43 26.27 -17.26 -8.25
N THR A 44 25.24 -16.56 -8.71
CA THR A 44 24.28 -15.89 -7.82
C THR A 44 23.75 -16.91 -6.83
N GLN A 45 23.86 -16.62 -5.54
CA GLN A 45 23.40 -17.50 -4.47
C GLN A 45 22.51 -16.74 -3.50
N ILE A 46 21.32 -17.33 -3.38
CA ILE A 46 20.28 -17.12 -2.39
C ILE A 46 20.85 -16.69 -1.02
N VAL A 47 20.20 -15.69 -0.42
CA VAL A 47 20.17 -15.46 1.02
C VAL A 47 19.42 -16.61 1.71
N GLY A 48 20.15 -17.72 1.80
CA GLY A 48 19.90 -18.82 2.70
C GLY A 48 18.88 -19.88 2.32
N GLY A 49 17.86 -19.53 1.58
CA GLY A 49 16.84 -20.47 1.11
C GLY A 49 17.39 -21.63 0.27
N GLN A 50 16.65 -22.73 0.21
CA GLN A 50 16.56 -23.63 -0.95
C GLN A 50 15.07 -23.68 -1.35
N PRO A 51 14.70 -24.05 -2.59
CA PRO A 51 13.31 -24.39 -2.89
C PRO A 51 12.80 -25.43 -1.90
N ALA A 52 11.65 -25.19 -1.30
CA ALA A 52 10.97 -26.18 -0.47
C ALA A 52 10.44 -27.32 -1.36
N LEU A 53 10.06 -28.45 -0.78
CA LEU A 53 9.18 -29.40 -1.48
C LEU A 53 7.73 -28.94 -1.29
N SER A 54 6.88 -29.13 -2.30
CA SER A 54 5.44 -28.78 -2.21
C SER A 54 4.67 -29.51 -1.12
N SER A 55 5.25 -30.55 -0.52
CA SER A 55 4.71 -31.26 0.64
C SER A 55 5.18 -30.75 2.01
N ASP A 56 6.17 -29.86 2.07
CA ASP A 56 6.83 -29.50 3.34
C ASP A 56 5.98 -28.57 4.20
N TRP A 57 5.32 -27.59 3.59
CA TRP A 57 4.58 -26.52 4.29
C TRP A 57 3.14 -26.34 3.79
N PRO A 58 2.25 -27.34 3.91
CA PRO A 58 0.88 -27.28 3.37
C PRO A 58 -0.06 -26.28 4.08
N TRP A 59 0.41 -25.58 5.12
CA TRP A 59 -0.25 -24.43 5.77
C TRP A 59 0.33 -23.08 5.34
N MET A 60 1.39 -23.06 4.52
CA MET A 60 1.96 -21.80 4.04
C MET A 60 0.88 -21.04 3.28
N THR A 61 0.74 -19.76 3.57
CA THR A 61 -0.31 -18.93 2.98
C THR A 61 0.35 -17.71 2.36
N ALA A 62 0.05 -17.43 1.10
CA ALA A 62 0.48 -16.20 0.44
C ALA A 62 -0.60 -15.12 0.62
N TYR A 63 -0.20 -13.92 1.03
CA TYR A 63 -1.08 -12.75 1.08
C TYR A 63 -0.91 -11.99 -0.24
N VAL A 64 -1.92 -12.10 -1.11
CA VAL A 64 -1.78 -11.85 -2.55
C VAL A 64 -2.80 -10.84 -3.08
N VAL A 65 -2.38 -10.10 -4.10
CA VAL A 65 -3.30 -9.46 -5.05
C VAL A 65 -3.51 -10.43 -6.22
N THR A 66 -4.75 -10.55 -6.73
CA THR A 66 -5.04 -11.39 -7.92
C THR A 66 -5.54 -10.53 -9.07
N PHE A 67 -4.97 -10.70 -10.26
CA PHE A 67 -5.29 -9.92 -11.47
C PHE A 67 -5.41 -10.84 -12.69
N GLN A 68 -6.03 -10.36 -13.77
CA GLN A 68 -6.02 -11.09 -15.04
C GLN A 68 -4.65 -10.91 -15.69
N GLY A 69 -3.96 -12.01 -15.95
CA GLY A 69 -2.61 -11.96 -16.50
C GLY A 69 -2.55 -11.37 -17.90
N VAL A 70 -1.38 -10.88 -18.30
CA VAL A 70 -1.13 -10.39 -19.66
C VAL A 70 -0.09 -11.31 -20.32
N SER A 71 -0.52 -12.11 -21.29
CA SER A 71 0.38 -12.93 -22.09
C SER A 71 0.98 -12.08 -23.20
N THR A 72 2.31 -12.09 -23.25
CA THR A 72 3.09 -11.48 -24.31
C THR A 72 3.80 -12.55 -25.13
N SER A 73 4.12 -12.24 -26.39
CA SER A 73 5.06 -13.04 -27.18
C SER A 73 5.74 -12.20 -28.23
N LEU A 74 7.04 -12.44 -28.43
CA LEU A 74 7.82 -11.91 -29.54
C LEU A 74 8.36 -13.05 -30.41
N ARG A 75 8.16 -12.93 -31.72
CA ARG A 75 8.89 -13.72 -32.73
C ARG A 75 9.56 -12.80 -33.74
N VAL A 76 10.79 -13.10 -34.11
CA VAL A 76 11.52 -12.40 -35.19
C VAL A 76 12.12 -13.43 -36.12
N ASP A 77 11.77 -13.39 -37.41
CA ASP A 77 12.21 -14.34 -38.46
C ASP A 77 12.25 -15.81 -37.98
N ASP A 78 11.10 -16.28 -37.48
CA ASP A 78 10.81 -17.60 -36.89
C ASP A 78 11.47 -17.96 -35.53
N LEU A 79 12.38 -17.14 -35.01
CA LEU A 79 12.90 -17.29 -33.64
C LEU A 79 11.94 -16.67 -32.62
N ALA A 80 11.67 -17.40 -31.52
CA ALA A 80 10.89 -16.89 -30.39
C ALA A 80 11.82 -16.35 -29.30
N TYR A 81 11.42 -15.22 -28.70
CA TYR A 81 12.15 -14.52 -27.65
C TYR A 81 11.30 -14.50 -26.37
N GLY A 82 11.95 -14.55 -25.21
CA GLY A 82 11.27 -14.38 -23.92
C GLY A 82 10.78 -12.95 -23.78
N THR A 83 9.56 -12.75 -23.31
CA THR A 83 8.94 -11.43 -23.15
C THR A 83 8.26 -11.27 -21.80
N THR A 84 8.43 -10.10 -21.19
CA THR A 84 7.69 -9.67 -19.99
C THR A 84 6.63 -8.64 -20.40
N ALA A 85 5.49 -8.59 -19.70
CA ALA A 85 4.46 -7.59 -19.92
C ALA A 85 4.80 -6.28 -19.18
N PHE A 86 4.34 -5.14 -19.72
CA PHE A 86 4.22 -3.92 -18.94
C PHE A 86 2.80 -3.83 -18.36
N SER A 87 2.68 -3.45 -17.08
CA SER A 87 1.38 -3.12 -16.49
C SER A 87 0.73 -1.96 -17.24
N PHE A 88 -0.59 -2.03 -17.45
CA PHE A 88 -1.36 -1.12 -18.32
C PHE A 88 -0.95 -1.11 -19.80
N GLY A 89 -0.17 -2.10 -20.25
CA GLY A 89 0.16 -2.31 -21.66
C GLY A 89 -1.08 -2.58 -22.53
N PRO A 90 -1.28 -1.88 -23.68
CA PRO A 90 -2.39 -2.14 -24.58
C PRO A 90 -2.36 -3.56 -25.15
N ALA A 91 -3.48 -4.26 -25.08
CA ALA A 91 -3.65 -5.52 -25.79
C ALA A 91 -3.71 -5.26 -27.31
N GLY A 92 -2.91 -6.00 -28.07
CA GLY A 92 -2.79 -5.82 -29.51
C GLY A 92 -1.91 -6.88 -30.17
N ASN A 93 -2.09 -7.04 -31.47
CA ASN A 93 -1.23 -7.87 -32.32
C ASN A 93 -0.66 -7.00 -33.44
N ALA A 94 0.65 -7.04 -33.61
CA ALA A 94 1.36 -6.29 -34.65
C ALA A 94 2.33 -7.20 -35.38
N THR A 95 2.55 -6.92 -36.67
CA THR A 95 3.59 -7.58 -37.46
C THR A 95 4.20 -6.56 -38.41
N GLY A 96 5.51 -6.36 -38.31
CA GLY A 96 6.22 -5.36 -39.11
C GLY A 96 7.72 -5.54 -39.03
N ALA A 97 8.44 -4.82 -39.90
CA ALA A 97 9.89 -4.81 -39.88
C ALA A 97 10.41 -4.13 -38.60
N LEU A 98 11.49 -4.63 -38.01
CA LEU A 98 12.20 -3.97 -36.91
C LEU A 98 12.85 -2.66 -37.37
N VAL A 99 12.87 -1.67 -36.46
CA VAL A 99 13.65 -0.43 -36.60
C VAL A 99 14.24 -0.03 -35.25
N ALA A 100 15.53 0.34 -35.23
CA ALA A 100 16.17 0.81 -34.01
C ALA A 100 15.78 2.27 -33.73
N CYS A 101 15.28 2.53 -32.51
CA CYS A 101 14.84 3.85 -32.06
C CYS A 101 15.71 4.43 -30.93
N GLY A 102 16.87 3.82 -30.64
CA GLY A 102 17.76 4.22 -29.55
C GLY A 102 17.06 4.16 -28.19
N LYS A 103 17.34 5.14 -27.32
CA LYS A 103 16.70 5.25 -25.99
C LYS A 103 15.24 5.76 -26.02
N GLY A 104 14.69 6.12 -27.19
CA GLY A 104 13.28 6.58 -27.30
C GLY A 104 13.00 7.99 -26.76
N GLU A 105 14.03 8.79 -26.47
CA GLU A 105 13.97 10.18 -25.94
C GLU A 105 13.30 11.20 -26.88
N ALA A 106 12.96 10.79 -28.10
CA ALA A 106 12.24 11.58 -29.08
C ALA A 106 11.48 10.67 -30.05
N THR A 107 10.53 11.26 -30.78
CA THR A 107 9.71 10.57 -31.78
C THR A 107 10.56 9.79 -32.79
N CYS A 108 10.32 8.49 -32.95
CA CYS A 108 11.14 7.64 -33.79
C CYS A 108 10.82 7.84 -35.29
N ALA A 109 11.63 8.67 -35.97
CA ALA A 109 11.35 9.17 -37.32
C ALA A 109 11.16 8.11 -38.42
N ASN A 110 11.67 6.89 -38.22
CA ASN A 110 11.60 5.78 -39.19
C ASN A 110 10.61 4.68 -38.79
N ALA A 111 9.75 4.92 -37.78
CA ALA A 111 8.84 3.94 -37.20
C ALA A 111 7.58 3.64 -38.02
N SER A 112 7.24 4.44 -39.04
CA SER A 112 6.01 4.28 -39.82
C SER A 112 5.77 2.84 -40.31
N ALA A 113 4.71 2.20 -39.81
CA ALA A 113 4.32 0.81 -40.05
C ALA A 113 5.36 -0.26 -39.62
N LYS A 114 6.19 0.04 -38.62
CA LYS A 114 7.26 -0.82 -38.11
C LYS A 114 7.15 -1.10 -36.61
N VAL A 115 7.91 -2.10 -36.17
CA VAL A 115 8.08 -2.42 -34.74
C VAL A 115 9.33 -1.72 -34.23
N CYS A 116 9.16 -0.82 -33.25
CA CYS A 116 10.26 -0.07 -32.65
C CYS A 116 11.05 -0.96 -31.69
N LEU A 117 12.37 -1.00 -31.83
CA LEU A 117 13.28 -1.58 -30.84
C LEU A 117 13.94 -0.43 -30.06
N ILE A 118 13.70 -0.38 -28.75
CA ILE A 118 14.03 0.75 -27.87
C ILE A 118 14.86 0.27 -26.67
N GLU A 119 15.92 0.99 -26.34
CA GLU A 119 16.74 0.73 -25.16
C GLU A 119 16.10 1.35 -23.90
N ARG A 120 16.21 0.65 -22.76
CA ARG A 120 15.99 1.26 -21.44
C ARG A 120 16.96 2.44 -21.24
N GLY A 121 16.46 3.49 -20.61
CA GLY A 121 17.19 4.72 -20.36
C GLY A 121 16.32 5.62 -19.51
N ASP A 122 16.71 6.89 -19.41
CA ASP A 122 16.38 7.73 -18.26
C ASP A 122 14.96 8.34 -18.31
N ILE A 123 14.20 8.08 -19.38
CA ILE A 123 12.78 8.47 -19.55
C ILE A 123 11.82 7.30 -19.32
N ASN A 124 10.57 7.62 -18.97
CA ASN A 124 9.52 6.64 -18.67
C ASN A 124 9.17 5.70 -19.85
N PHE A 125 8.77 4.47 -19.53
CA PHE A 125 8.38 3.46 -20.53
C PHE A 125 7.17 3.90 -21.37
N SER A 126 6.23 4.62 -20.75
CA SER A 126 5.09 5.26 -21.41
C SER A 126 5.52 6.27 -22.47
N GLU A 127 6.45 7.15 -22.14
CA GLU A 127 6.98 8.15 -23.09
C GLU A 127 7.71 7.47 -24.27
N LYS A 128 8.51 6.43 -24.01
CA LYS A 128 9.15 5.61 -25.07
C LYS A 128 8.11 5.02 -26.04
N ALA A 129 7.02 4.47 -25.51
CA ALA A 129 5.93 3.89 -26.31
C ALA A 129 5.19 4.96 -27.11
N LEU A 130 4.83 6.09 -26.50
CA LEU A 130 4.19 7.22 -27.19
C LEU A 130 5.10 7.85 -28.27
N ASN A 131 6.41 7.88 -28.07
CA ASN A 131 7.38 8.34 -29.07
C ASN A 131 7.54 7.37 -30.26
N CYS A 132 7.35 6.06 -30.03
CA CYS A 132 7.23 5.08 -31.11
C CYS A 132 5.92 5.28 -31.91
N GLU A 133 4.79 5.34 -31.21
CA GLU A 133 3.45 5.49 -31.81
C GLU A 133 3.31 6.81 -32.59
N SER A 134 3.82 7.92 -32.04
CA SER A 134 3.88 9.22 -32.71
C SER A 134 4.76 9.22 -33.97
N GLY A 135 5.72 8.29 -34.07
CA GLY A 135 6.51 8.04 -35.28
C GLY A 135 5.78 7.17 -36.32
N GLY A 136 4.55 6.74 -36.02
CA GLY A 136 3.77 5.79 -36.82
C GLY A 136 4.15 4.32 -36.57
N GLY A 137 4.86 4.03 -35.49
CA GLY A 137 5.13 2.66 -35.03
C GLY A 137 3.84 1.89 -34.74
N ILE A 138 3.88 0.57 -34.91
CA ILE A 138 2.72 -0.33 -34.71
C ILE A 138 2.89 -1.27 -33.52
N ALA A 139 4.09 -1.33 -32.93
CA ALA A 139 4.41 -2.00 -31.66
C ALA A 139 5.77 -1.51 -31.16
N ALA A 140 6.02 -1.67 -29.86
CA ALA A 140 7.32 -1.38 -29.24
C ALA A 140 7.87 -2.59 -28.50
N ILE A 141 9.17 -2.83 -28.67
CA ILE A 141 9.98 -3.79 -27.92
C ILE A 141 10.99 -2.97 -27.13
N ILE A 142 10.90 -3.01 -25.80
CA ILE A 142 11.83 -2.31 -24.92
C ILE A 142 12.80 -3.33 -24.34
N TYR A 143 14.11 -3.15 -24.54
CA TYR A 143 15.13 -4.05 -24.04
C TYR A 143 15.98 -3.42 -22.94
N ASN A 144 16.44 -4.24 -22.00
CA ASN A 144 17.15 -3.75 -20.83
C ASN A 144 18.55 -3.22 -21.20
N ASN A 145 19.01 -2.16 -20.55
CA ASN A 145 20.38 -1.67 -20.69
C ASN A 145 21.36 -2.39 -19.74
N GLU A 146 20.81 -3.03 -18.69
CA GLU A 146 21.52 -3.86 -17.71
C GLU A 146 21.14 -5.36 -17.83
N VAL A 147 21.87 -6.24 -17.14
CA VAL A 147 21.60 -7.68 -17.17
C VAL A 147 20.40 -8.00 -16.28
N GLY A 148 19.40 -8.66 -16.83
CA GLY A 148 18.16 -9.02 -16.13
C GLY A 148 16.91 -8.70 -16.95
N GLU A 149 15.74 -9.10 -16.44
CA GLU A 149 14.46 -8.74 -17.03
C GLU A 149 14.07 -7.28 -16.73
N ILE A 150 13.04 -6.78 -17.43
CA ILE A 150 12.41 -5.50 -17.10
C ILE A 150 11.04 -5.80 -16.52
N SER A 151 10.85 -5.47 -15.24
CA SER A 151 9.52 -5.19 -14.71
C SER A 151 9.24 -3.69 -14.84
N GLY A 152 8.00 -3.30 -15.13
CA GLY A 152 7.63 -1.91 -15.30
C GLY A 152 6.15 -1.71 -15.64
N THR A 153 5.72 -0.47 -15.49
CA THR A 153 4.36 -0.01 -15.79
C THR A 153 4.40 1.04 -16.91
N LEU A 154 3.35 1.12 -17.72
CA LEU A 154 3.09 2.30 -18.56
C LEU A 154 2.26 3.36 -17.82
N GLY A 155 1.72 3.04 -16.63
CA GLY A 155 0.82 3.89 -15.86
C GLY A 155 -0.64 3.76 -16.30
N GLU A 156 -1.57 4.00 -15.38
CA GLU A 156 -3.01 3.87 -15.63
C GLU A 156 -3.57 4.92 -16.60
N ASP A 157 -2.95 6.11 -16.64
CA ASP A 157 -3.23 7.17 -17.61
C ASP A 157 -2.63 6.92 -19.01
N PHE A 158 -1.99 5.77 -19.24
CA PHE A 158 -1.42 5.45 -20.55
C PHE A 158 -2.50 5.34 -21.63
N ASN A 159 -2.43 6.24 -22.60
CA ASN A 159 -3.41 6.37 -23.68
C ASN A 159 -2.89 5.93 -25.06
N GLY A 160 -1.68 5.37 -25.13
CA GLY A 160 -1.16 4.76 -26.35
C GLY A 160 -1.95 3.50 -26.73
N THR A 161 -1.93 3.15 -28.01
CA THR A 161 -2.75 2.05 -28.56
C THR A 161 -1.95 0.87 -29.10
N ILE A 162 -0.62 1.00 -29.19
CA ILE A 162 0.25 -0.06 -29.70
C ILE A 162 0.63 -1.08 -28.60
N PRO A 163 0.76 -2.38 -28.93
CA PRO A 163 1.28 -3.37 -27.99
C PRO A 163 2.76 -3.11 -27.67
N VAL A 164 3.10 -3.22 -26.39
CA VAL A 164 4.45 -3.00 -25.84
C VAL A 164 4.91 -4.24 -25.08
N VAL A 165 6.12 -4.73 -25.36
CA VAL A 165 6.73 -5.88 -24.66
C VAL A 165 8.14 -5.55 -24.17
N ALA A 166 8.51 -6.12 -23.02
CA ALA A 166 9.87 -6.07 -22.49
C ALA A 166 10.67 -7.32 -22.91
N ILE A 167 11.98 -7.16 -23.12
CA ILE A 167 12.92 -8.29 -23.34
C ILE A 167 14.25 -8.06 -22.62
N THR A 168 15.04 -9.13 -22.48
CA THR A 168 16.39 -9.06 -21.89
C THR A 168 17.34 -8.19 -22.71
N ARG A 169 18.42 -7.73 -22.08
CA ARG A 169 19.51 -7.00 -22.75
C ARG A 169 20.16 -7.82 -23.85
N GLU A 170 20.44 -9.09 -23.59
CA GLU A 170 21.09 -10.01 -24.51
C GLU A 170 20.22 -10.25 -25.77
N ASP A 171 18.90 -10.36 -25.60
CA ASP A 171 17.95 -10.45 -26.72
C ASP A 171 17.87 -9.13 -27.48
N GLY A 172 17.80 -7.99 -26.80
CA GLY A 172 17.77 -6.66 -27.42
C GLY A 172 19.01 -6.36 -28.27
N LEU A 173 20.20 -6.64 -27.72
CA LEU A 173 21.47 -6.53 -28.45
C LEU A 173 21.53 -7.48 -29.65
N THR A 174 20.89 -8.65 -29.57
CA THR A 174 20.75 -9.58 -30.70
C THR A 174 19.84 -8.98 -31.78
N LEU A 175 18.67 -8.45 -31.41
CA LEU A 175 17.70 -7.87 -32.34
C LEU A 175 18.19 -6.57 -33.01
N LEU A 176 19.07 -5.79 -32.37
CA LEU A 176 19.75 -4.66 -33.01
C LEU A 176 20.54 -5.08 -34.26
N THR A 177 21.03 -6.33 -34.31
CA THR A 177 21.74 -6.86 -35.50
C THR A 177 20.79 -7.34 -36.61
N GLN A 178 19.48 -7.32 -36.35
CA GLN A 178 18.42 -7.83 -37.22
C GLN A 178 17.48 -6.70 -37.69
N GLU A 179 17.97 -5.46 -37.83
CA GLU A 179 17.14 -4.35 -38.33
C GLU A 179 16.53 -4.70 -39.70
N GLY A 180 15.21 -4.50 -39.83
CA GLY A 180 14.44 -4.89 -41.02
C GLY A 180 13.85 -6.30 -40.98
N ALA A 181 14.27 -7.18 -40.06
CA ALA A 181 13.64 -8.49 -39.84
C ALA A 181 12.17 -8.35 -39.40
N ILE A 182 11.33 -9.35 -39.68
CA ILE A 182 9.90 -9.29 -39.40
C ILE A 182 9.63 -9.72 -37.96
N ALA A 183 9.32 -8.74 -37.11
CA ALA A 183 8.85 -8.96 -35.76
C ALA A 183 7.33 -9.15 -35.73
N GLN A 184 6.88 -10.17 -35.01
CA GLN A 184 5.49 -10.41 -34.62
C GLN A 184 5.41 -10.19 -33.11
N VAL A 185 4.64 -9.17 -32.70
CA VAL A 185 4.42 -8.81 -31.29
C VAL A 185 2.96 -9.07 -30.95
N SER A 186 2.72 -9.86 -29.90
CA SER A 186 1.41 -10.06 -29.30
C SER A 186 1.45 -9.60 -27.85
N VAL A 187 0.43 -8.83 -27.46
CA VAL A 187 0.05 -8.56 -26.07
C VAL A 187 -1.43 -8.91 -25.97
N SER A 188 -1.78 -9.82 -25.09
CA SER A 188 -3.16 -10.28 -24.91
C SER A 188 -3.47 -10.46 -23.45
N ALA A 189 -4.55 -9.84 -22.97
CA ALA A 189 -5.16 -10.23 -21.71
C ALA A 189 -5.50 -11.72 -21.78
N THR A 190 -4.97 -12.50 -20.84
CA THR A 190 -5.33 -13.91 -20.70
C THR A 190 -6.66 -14.00 -19.96
N THR A 191 -7.25 -15.19 -19.98
CA THR A 191 -8.31 -15.58 -19.02
C THR A 191 -7.71 -16.29 -17.80
N GLN A 192 -6.39 -16.26 -17.64
CA GLN A 192 -5.68 -16.89 -16.52
C GLN A 192 -5.52 -15.83 -15.44
N LEU A 193 -6.12 -16.10 -14.29
CA LEU A 193 -5.87 -15.32 -13.09
C LEU A 193 -4.41 -15.56 -12.67
N GLN A 194 -3.68 -14.48 -12.38
CA GLN A 194 -2.34 -14.47 -11.81
C GLN A 194 -2.40 -13.86 -10.42
N GLN A 195 -1.34 -14.05 -9.64
CA GLN A 195 -1.20 -13.52 -8.29
C GLN A 195 0.21 -13.02 -8.02
N ASP A 196 0.32 -11.90 -7.29
CA ASP A 196 1.59 -11.41 -6.74
C ASP A 196 1.48 -11.40 -5.20
N SER A 197 2.52 -11.86 -4.52
CA SER A 197 2.57 -11.92 -3.05
C SER A 197 3.18 -10.67 -2.43
N SER A 198 2.48 -10.08 -1.46
CA SER A 198 2.97 -8.96 -0.66
C SER A 198 3.60 -9.42 0.68
N CYS A 199 3.03 -10.45 1.30
CA CYS A 199 3.52 -11.04 2.55
C CYS A 199 3.27 -12.55 2.60
N GLY A 200 4.01 -13.23 3.47
CA GLY A 200 3.67 -14.56 3.95
C GLY A 200 2.62 -14.55 5.07
N ALA A 201 2.03 -15.71 5.31
CA ALA A 201 1.11 -15.99 6.39
C ALA A 201 1.05 -17.51 6.67
N THR A 202 0.30 -17.92 7.69
CA THR A 202 0.10 -19.34 8.04
C THR A 202 -1.34 -19.69 8.36
N PHE A 203 -1.81 -20.83 7.86
CA PHE A 203 -3.15 -21.32 8.13
C PHE A 203 -3.23 -22.04 9.49
N LEU A 204 -4.14 -21.55 10.35
CA LEU A 204 -4.44 -22.11 11.68
C LEU A 204 -5.63 -23.10 11.66
N GLY A 205 -6.23 -23.34 10.49
CA GLY A 205 -7.40 -24.21 10.33
C GLY A 205 -8.73 -23.45 10.21
N ASP A 206 -9.75 -24.16 9.73
CA ASP A 206 -11.10 -23.64 9.49
C ASP A 206 -11.10 -22.44 8.52
N LYS A 207 -11.12 -21.21 9.03
CA LYS A 207 -11.10 -19.95 8.27
C LYS A 207 -10.05 -18.96 8.78
N TRP A 208 -9.06 -19.45 9.54
CA TRP A 208 -8.14 -18.59 10.30
C TRP A 208 -6.73 -18.60 9.73
N VAL A 209 -6.21 -17.41 9.42
CA VAL A 209 -4.85 -17.19 8.89
C VAL A 209 -4.09 -16.22 9.80
N LEU A 210 -2.87 -16.57 10.18
CA LEU A 210 -1.99 -15.79 11.06
C LEU A 210 -0.89 -15.11 10.23
N THR A 211 -0.70 -13.80 10.45
CA THR A 211 0.33 -12.99 9.78
C THR A 211 0.82 -11.85 10.69
N ALA A 212 1.71 -11.00 10.20
CA ALA A 212 2.17 -9.78 10.87
C ALA A 212 1.11 -8.68 10.76
N ALA A 213 1.08 -7.75 11.72
CA ALA A 213 0.18 -6.61 11.67
C ALA A 213 0.58 -5.61 10.58
N HIS A 214 1.89 -5.38 10.39
CA HIS A 214 2.40 -4.45 9.38
C HIS A 214 2.00 -4.83 7.93
N CYS A 215 1.76 -6.11 7.65
CA CYS A 215 1.24 -6.58 6.35
C CYS A 215 -0.22 -6.15 6.07
N VAL A 216 -0.99 -5.80 7.09
CA VAL A 216 -2.45 -5.62 7.00
C VAL A 216 -2.99 -4.37 7.73
N ASP A 217 -2.13 -3.44 8.16
CA ASP A 217 -2.51 -2.17 8.78
C ASP A 217 -2.76 -1.04 7.76
N SER A 218 -3.01 -1.40 6.49
CA SER A 218 -3.39 -0.48 5.40
C SER A 218 -4.91 -0.49 5.16
N ALA A 219 -5.42 0.56 4.52
CA ALA A 219 -6.83 0.65 4.14
C ALA A 219 -7.22 -0.43 3.12
N ASP A 220 -6.31 -0.75 2.21
CA ASP A 220 -6.52 -1.67 1.08
C ASP A 220 -6.42 -3.15 1.46
N ALA A 221 -6.09 -3.48 2.71
CA ALA A 221 -5.82 -4.85 3.13
C ALA A 221 -6.99 -5.84 2.92
N MET A 222 -8.22 -5.34 2.77
CA MET A 222 -9.40 -6.15 2.45
C MET A 222 -9.60 -6.43 0.94
N PHE A 223 -8.87 -5.75 0.04
CA PHE A 223 -8.89 -6.03 -1.40
C PHE A 223 -7.94 -7.18 -1.79
N PHE A 224 -6.95 -7.45 -0.94
CA PHE A 224 -6.06 -8.61 -1.04
C PHE A 224 -6.79 -9.90 -0.61
N LYS A 225 -6.14 -11.03 -0.88
CA LYS A 225 -6.64 -12.38 -0.61
C LYS A 225 -5.58 -13.21 0.12
N MET A 226 -6.02 -14.33 0.68
CA MET A 226 -5.16 -15.33 1.29
C MET A 226 -5.20 -16.61 0.46
N ASN A 227 -4.08 -17.01 -0.13
CA ASN A 227 -3.98 -18.26 -0.86
C ASN A 227 -3.31 -19.33 0.03
N VAL A 228 -4.12 -20.26 0.53
CA VAL A 228 -3.76 -21.22 1.59
C VAL A 228 -3.25 -22.52 0.98
N GLY A 229 -2.09 -22.98 1.44
CA GLY A 229 -1.40 -24.14 0.89
C GLY A 229 -0.61 -23.84 -0.39
N GLU A 230 -0.38 -22.56 -0.68
CA GLU A 230 0.32 -22.10 -1.87
C GLU A 230 1.80 -22.52 -1.87
N TYR A 231 2.32 -22.81 -3.07
CA TYR A 231 3.68 -23.24 -3.34
C TYR A 231 4.32 -22.51 -4.54
N ASP A 232 3.56 -22.16 -5.59
CA ASP A 232 4.07 -21.57 -6.83
C ASP A 232 3.14 -20.45 -7.30
N LEU A 233 3.55 -19.19 -7.06
CA LEU A 233 2.73 -18.01 -7.37
C LEU A 233 2.40 -17.87 -8.87
N SER A 234 3.09 -18.60 -9.75
CA SER A 234 2.77 -18.64 -11.19
C SER A 234 1.54 -19.49 -11.53
N ASP A 235 1.07 -20.35 -10.60
CA ASP A 235 -0.23 -21.01 -10.63
C ASP A 235 -1.09 -20.64 -9.41
N GLY A 236 -2.12 -21.44 -9.10
CA GLY A 236 -2.86 -21.37 -7.84
C GLY A 236 -3.80 -20.18 -7.59
N ALA A 237 -3.69 -19.07 -8.33
CA ALA A 237 -4.40 -17.80 -8.06
C ALA A 237 -5.93 -17.91 -7.92
N GLU A 238 -6.58 -18.89 -8.57
CA GLU A 238 -8.00 -19.17 -8.43
C GLU A 238 -8.42 -19.74 -7.06
N ASN A 239 -7.46 -20.27 -6.28
CA ASN A 239 -7.67 -20.79 -4.93
C ASN A 239 -7.58 -19.69 -3.84
N ALA A 240 -7.10 -18.50 -4.21
CA ALA A 240 -6.97 -17.36 -3.31
C ALA A 240 -8.33 -16.94 -2.72
N SER A 241 -8.45 -17.08 -1.40
CA SER A 241 -9.68 -16.87 -0.64
C SER A 241 -9.85 -15.43 -0.21
N SER A 242 -11.07 -14.90 -0.33
CA SER A 242 -11.41 -13.54 0.12
C SER A 242 -11.35 -13.41 1.64
N ILE A 243 -10.91 -12.24 2.10
CA ILE A 243 -10.87 -11.86 3.51
C ILE A 243 -12.25 -11.36 3.96
N ALA A 244 -12.72 -11.86 5.10
CA ALA A 244 -13.95 -11.40 5.76
C ALA A 244 -13.67 -10.34 6.83
N ASN A 245 -12.66 -10.55 7.68
CA ASN A 245 -12.23 -9.61 8.72
C ASN A 245 -10.72 -9.69 8.95
N ILE A 246 -10.16 -8.57 9.43
CA ILE A 246 -8.76 -8.45 9.86
C ILE A 246 -8.74 -7.97 11.32
N TYR A 247 -8.06 -8.73 12.17
CA TYR A 247 -7.94 -8.48 13.61
C TYR A 247 -6.47 -8.22 13.96
N ILE A 248 -6.02 -6.97 13.82
CA ILE A 248 -4.71 -6.50 14.31
C ILE A 248 -4.71 -6.43 15.84
N HIS A 249 -3.60 -6.72 16.50
CA HIS A 249 -3.51 -6.60 17.96
C HIS A 249 -3.77 -5.14 18.42
N PRO A 250 -4.61 -4.88 19.44
CA PRO A 250 -5.02 -3.52 19.82
C PRO A 250 -3.91 -2.65 20.44
N GLN A 251 -2.74 -3.26 20.67
CA GLN A 251 -1.52 -2.60 21.13
C GLN A 251 -0.41 -2.59 20.07
N TYR A 252 -0.73 -2.93 18.80
CA TYR A 252 0.21 -2.81 17.70
C TYR A 252 0.66 -1.36 17.56
N ASP A 253 1.97 -1.18 17.53
CA ASP A 253 2.67 0.09 17.41
C ASP A 253 3.58 -0.01 16.18
N ALA A 254 3.25 0.76 15.14
CA ALA A 254 3.95 0.70 13.86
C ALA A 254 5.35 1.35 13.91
N ASP A 255 5.56 2.32 14.81
CA ASP A 255 6.86 2.99 14.97
C ASP A 255 7.87 2.08 15.70
N LEU A 256 7.37 1.28 16.66
CA LEU A 256 8.18 0.33 17.44
C LEU A 256 8.19 -1.09 16.85
N ILE A 257 7.29 -1.39 15.90
CA ILE A 257 6.98 -2.72 15.36
C ILE A 257 6.85 -3.75 16.51
N ASP A 258 6.10 -3.38 17.54
CA ASP A 258 5.79 -4.20 18.72
C ASP A 258 4.32 -4.59 18.72
N TYR A 259 4.01 -5.78 19.28
CA TYR A 259 2.72 -6.46 19.06
C TYR A 259 2.37 -6.65 17.56
N ASP A 260 3.39 -6.86 16.72
CA ASP A 260 3.25 -7.06 15.27
C ASP A 260 2.67 -8.44 14.93
N ILE A 261 1.36 -8.57 15.12
CA ILE A 261 0.57 -9.78 14.89
C ILE A 261 -0.86 -9.41 14.47
N ALA A 262 -1.35 -10.08 13.43
CA ALA A 262 -2.73 -10.02 12.99
C ALA A 262 -3.30 -11.41 12.75
N LEU A 263 -4.59 -11.56 13.07
CA LEU A 263 -5.39 -12.72 12.71
C LEU A 263 -6.37 -12.32 11.62
N VAL A 264 -6.39 -13.07 10.53
CA VAL A 264 -7.27 -12.86 9.38
C VAL A 264 -8.32 -13.96 9.36
N GLU A 265 -9.56 -13.56 9.14
CA GLU A 265 -10.73 -14.44 8.98
C GLU A 265 -11.11 -14.48 7.51
N LEU A 266 -11.18 -15.67 6.94
CA LEU A 266 -11.59 -15.91 5.55
C LEU A 266 -13.13 -15.94 5.44
N VAL A 267 -13.64 -15.58 4.26
CA VAL A 267 -15.08 -15.68 3.93
C VAL A 267 -15.55 -17.13 3.91
N GLU A 268 -14.69 -18.04 3.44
CA GLU A 268 -14.96 -19.47 3.33
C GLU A 268 -13.95 -20.30 4.13
N THR A 269 -14.38 -21.48 4.57
CA THR A 269 -13.54 -22.44 5.30
C THR A 269 -12.67 -23.24 4.33
N VAL A 270 -11.38 -23.37 4.59
CA VAL A 270 -10.42 -24.10 3.72
C VAL A 270 -10.09 -25.47 4.31
N ASP A 271 -10.22 -26.52 3.50
CA ASP A 271 -9.82 -27.90 3.86
C ASP A 271 -8.32 -28.13 3.57
N ALA A 272 -7.48 -27.54 4.42
CA ALA A 272 -6.02 -27.66 4.36
C ALA A 272 -5.43 -28.06 5.73
N PRO A 273 -4.23 -28.68 5.77
CA PRO A 273 -3.53 -28.91 7.03
C PRO A 273 -3.22 -27.59 7.74
N ALA A 274 -3.48 -27.53 9.04
CA ALA A 274 -3.17 -26.37 9.89
C ALA A 274 -1.81 -26.52 10.58
N VAL A 275 -1.09 -25.41 10.77
CA VAL A 275 0.12 -25.39 11.62
C VAL A 275 -0.25 -25.45 13.10
N GLN A 276 0.58 -26.10 13.92
CA GLN A 276 0.47 -26.02 15.37
C GLN A 276 1.30 -24.86 15.91
N LEU A 277 0.76 -24.11 16.87
CA LEU A 277 1.50 -23.05 17.55
C LEU A 277 2.28 -23.63 18.73
N ALA A 278 3.55 -23.20 18.89
CA ALA A 278 4.40 -23.65 19.98
C ALA A 278 3.97 -23.04 21.33
N SER A 279 4.04 -23.84 22.40
CA SER A 279 3.82 -23.33 23.75
C SER A 279 4.96 -22.40 24.19
N LYS A 280 4.70 -21.47 25.11
CA LYS A 280 5.75 -20.58 25.67
C LYS A 280 6.94 -21.37 26.20
N THR A 281 6.69 -22.48 26.91
CA THR A 281 7.75 -23.37 27.41
C THR A 281 8.56 -24.00 26.29
N THR A 282 7.93 -24.43 25.20
CA THR A 282 8.62 -24.95 24.00
C THR A 282 9.51 -23.87 23.39
N THR A 283 8.94 -22.69 23.14
CA THR A 283 9.63 -21.56 22.51
C THR A 283 10.83 -21.07 23.33
N ASP A 284 10.65 -20.91 24.65
CA ASP A 284 11.73 -20.51 25.55
C ASP A 284 12.84 -21.57 25.63
N GLN A 285 12.49 -22.86 25.72
CA GLN A 285 13.46 -23.95 25.75
C GLN A 285 14.32 -24.00 24.46
N TYR A 286 13.68 -23.96 23.29
CA TYR A 286 14.37 -24.05 22.00
C TYR A 286 15.24 -22.81 21.73
N ALA A 287 14.85 -21.63 22.23
CA ALA A 287 15.68 -20.42 22.18
C ALA A 287 16.92 -20.50 23.09
N ILE A 288 16.81 -21.14 24.26
CA ILE A 288 17.95 -21.38 25.18
C ILE A 288 18.91 -22.41 24.60
N GLU A 289 18.38 -23.44 23.92
CA GLU A 289 19.15 -24.51 23.30
C GLU A 289 19.85 -24.09 22.00
N ASN A 290 19.60 -22.88 21.48
CA ASN A 290 20.04 -22.43 20.15
C ASN A 290 19.58 -23.43 19.07
N SER A 291 18.33 -23.90 19.18
CA SER A 291 17.79 -24.95 18.31
C SER A 291 17.59 -24.44 16.88
N PRO A 292 17.75 -25.31 15.86
CA PRO A 292 17.40 -24.98 14.48
C PRO A 292 15.92 -24.62 14.34
N ALA A 293 15.66 -23.62 13.52
CA ALA A 293 14.34 -23.17 13.11
C ALA A 293 14.35 -22.86 11.61
N ILE A 294 13.22 -23.07 10.95
CA ILE A 294 13.04 -22.85 9.51
C ILE A 294 12.13 -21.66 9.30
N VAL A 295 12.53 -20.74 8.42
CA VAL A 295 11.64 -19.74 7.82
C VAL A 295 11.32 -20.18 6.40
N ALA A 296 10.09 -19.95 5.95
CA ALA A 296 9.67 -20.21 4.57
C ALA A 296 8.87 -19.03 4.02
N GLY A 297 9.03 -18.76 2.73
CA GLY A 297 8.39 -17.63 2.04
C GLY A 297 8.84 -17.45 0.59
N TRP A 298 8.31 -16.40 -0.02
CA TRP A 298 8.58 -15.95 -1.39
C TRP A 298 9.40 -14.65 -1.40
N GLY A 299 10.16 -14.41 -0.33
CA GLY A 299 10.94 -13.19 -0.18
C GLY A 299 12.19 -13.13 -1.04
N GLY A 300 12.76 -11.92 -1.07
CA GLY A 300 13.94 -11.57 -1.85
C GLY A 300 15.13 -12.49 -1.60
N ARG A 301 15.67 -13.09 -2.66
CA ARG A 301 16.79 -14.04 -2.61
C ARG A 301 18.15 -13.36 -2.51
N VAL A 302 18.25 -12.04 -2.57
CA VAL A 302 19.49 -11.31 -2.32
C VAL A 302 19.25 -10.25 -1.25
N GLY A 303 19.81 -10.52 -0.07
CA GLY A 303 19.87 -9.59 1.05
C GLY A 303 21.04 -8.62 0.95
N TYR A 304 21.04 -7.66 1.87
CA TYR A 304 21.73 -6.39 1.73
C TYR A 304 22.03 -5.80 3.13
N ALA A 305 23.05 -4.97 3.22
CA ALA A 305 23.53 -4.39 4.47
C ALA A 305 22.67 -3.20 4.95
N PRO A 306 22.82 -2.72 6.19
CA PRO A 306 22.09 -1.55 6.67
C PRO A 306 22.44 -0.29 5.86
N GLY A 307 21.43 0.35 5.26
CA GLY A 307 21.60 1.49 4.35
C GLY A 307 21.74 1.09 2.87
N GLU A 308 21.64 -0.19 2.54
CA GLU A 308 21.40 -0.68 1.17
C GLU A 308 19.90 -0.99 0.99
N GLY A 309 19.41 -0.92 -0.26
CA GLY A 309 18.01 -1.18 -0.61
C GLY A 309 17.72 -2.65 -0.97
N PRO A 310 16.44 -3.04 -1.08
CA PRO A 310 16.04 -4.37 -1.53
C PRO A 310 16.45 -4.62 -2.99
N THR A 311 16.54 -5.90 -3.36
CA THR A 311 16.86 -6.33 -4.73
C THR A 311 15.63 -6.91 -5.43
N ALA A 312 15.59 -6.83 -6.76
CA ALA A 312 14.47 -7.30 -7.57
C ALA A 312 14.40 -8.84 -7.78
N ASP A 313 15.01 -9.64 -6.88
CA ASP A 313 15.14 -11.10 -7.02
C ASP A 313 14.13 -11.85 -6.13
N PHE A 314 12.86 -11.87 -6.53
CA PHE A 314 11.78 -12.60 -5.85
C PHE A 314 11.44 -13.91 -6.60
N PRO A 315 11.24 -15.05 -5.91
CA PRO A 315 10.89 -16.32 -6.53
C PRO A 315 9.38 -16.63 -6.47
N ASP A 316 8.81 -17.13 -7.57
CA ASP A 316 7.41 -17.64 -7.58
C ASP A 316 7.26 -18.92 -6.73
N VAL A 317 8.30 -19.76 -6.72
CA VAL A 317 8.33 -21.02 -5.96
C VAL A 317 8.75 -20.76 -4.51
N LEU A 318 8.03 -21.37 -3.56
CA LEU A 318 8.29 -21.28 -2.12
C LEU A 318 9.72 -21.73 -1.76
N HIS A 319 10.45 -20.87 -1.04
CA HIS A 319 11.79 -21.18 -0.52
C HIS A 319 11.76 -21.36 1.00
N GLN A 320 12.75 -22.09 1.54
CA GLN A 320 12.94 -22.33 2.97
C GLN A 320 14.39 -22.20 3.42
N VAL A 321 14.64 -21.55 4.57
CA VAL A 321 15.98 -21.33 5.15
C VAL A 321 16.05 -21.82 6.60
N GLU A 322 17.08 -22.59 6.93
CA GLU A 322 17.41 -22.95 8.31
C GLU A 322 18.28 -21.86 8.98
N LEU A 323 17.85 -21.43 10.16
CA LEU A 323 18.47 -20.49 11.08
C LEU A 323 18.57 -21.12 12.48
N ASN A 324 19.28 -20.48 13.41
CA ASN A 324 19.23 -20.86 14.83
C ASN A 324 18.48 -19.82 15.64
N LEU A 325 17.66 -20.27 16.59
CA LEU A 325 17.01 -19.36 17.54
C LEU A 325 18.03 -18.73 18.49
N ALA A 326 17.75 -17.50 18.93
CA ALA A 326 18.53 -16.77 19.92
C ALA A 326 17.63 -16.26 21.04
N THR A 327 18.12 -16.31 22.28
CA THR A 327 17.47 -15.66 23.42
C THR A 327 17.44 -14.14 23.24
N ASN A 328 16.44 -13.47 23.80
CA ASN A 328 16.32 -12.01 23.74
C ASN A 328 17.55 -11.30 24.35
N ALA A 329 18.25 -11.94 25.30
CA ALA A 329 19.51 -11.44 25.83
C ALA A 329 20.63 -11.41 24.77
N GLN A 330 20.83 -12.51 24.02
CA GLN A 330 21.77 -12.56 22.90
C GLN A 330 21.38 -11.57 21.79
N CYS A 331 20.08 -11.47 21.49
CA CYS A 331 19.56 -10.56 20.46
C CYS A 331 19.81 -9.09 20.80
N ARG A 332 19.48 -8.64 22.02
CA ARG A 332 19.80 -7.28 22.51
C ARG A 332 21.30 -6.96 22.46
N THR A 333 22.14 -7.94 22.82
CA THR A 333 23.61 -7.79 22.71
C THR A 333 24.09 -7.62 21.26
N LYS A 334 23.44 -8.27 20.30
CA LYS A 334 23.79 -8.19 18.87
C LYS A 334 23.29 -6.92 18.19
N ILE A 335 22.02 -6.58 18.40
CA ILE A 335 21.37 -5.39 17.81
C ILE A 335 21.85 -4.09 18.49
N ASN A 336 22.47 -4.18 19.68
CA ASN A 336 22.88 -3.03 20.50
C ASN A 336 21.71 -2.09 20.84
N SER A 337 20.51 -2.67 21.00
CA SER A 337 19.27 -1.96 21.35
C SER A 337 18.57 -2.64 22.52
N GLN A 338 17.85 -1.84 23.32
CA GLN A 338 16.92 -2.33 24.34
C GLN A 338 15.50 -2.55 23.79
N SER A 339 15.24 -2.25 22.51
CA SER A 339 13.91 -2.37 21.89
C SER A 339 13.37 -3.80 21.78
N ILE A 340 14.21 -4.83 21.87
CA ILE A 340 13.75 -6.23 21.83
C ILE A 340 12.96 -6.57 23.09
N THR A 341 11.64 -6.55 22.96
CA THR A 341 10.67 -6.86 24.02
C THR A 341 10.57 -8.38 24.25
N ASP A 342 9.87 -8.81 25.30
CA ASP A 342 9.64 -10.24 25.54
C ASP A 342 8.62 -10.85 24.56
N ARG A 343 7.85 -10.01 23.84
CA ARG A 343 6.95 -10.39 22.74
C ARG A 343 7.68 -10.70 21.43
N MET A 344 9.00 -10.54 21.41
CA MET A 344 9.85 -10.83 20.27
C MET A 344 10.67 -12.10 20.52
N ILE A 345 11.09 -12.76 19.45
CA ILE A 345 12.12 -13.81 19.41
C ILE A 345 13.01 -13.54 18.21
N CYS A 346 14.28 -13.94 18.27
CA CYS A 346 15.22 -13.67 17.19
C CYS A 346 15.79 -14.97 16.63
N ALA A 347 16.12 -14.97 15.33
CA ALA A 347 16.80 -16.07 14.68
C ALA A 347 17.91 -15.55 13.75
N THR A 348 19.00 -16.32 13.61
CA THR A 348 20.18 -15.91 12.83
C THR A 348 21.02 -17.10 12.39
N GLN A 349 21.81 -16.93 11.33
CA GLN A 349 22.96 -17.78 11.08
C GLN A 349 24.23 -16.91 10.92
N PRO A 350 25.03 -16.71 11.98
CA PRO A 350 26.09 -15.69 12.05
C PRO A 350 27.29 -15.83 11.11
N SER A 351 27.28 -16.79 10.19
CA SER A 351 28.42 -17.17 9.33
C SER A 351 28.08 -17.37 7.86
N SER A 352 26.82 -17.16 7.44
CA SER A 352 26.37 -17.58 6.10
C SER A 352 25.51 -16.58 5.33
N GLY A 353 25.23 -15.38 5.87
CA GLY A 353 24.37 -14.39 5.19
C GLY A 353 22.98 -14.95 4.90
N LYS A 354 22.36 -15.61 5.90
CA LYS A 354 21.09 -16.30 5.77
C LYS A 354 20.07 -15.71 6.74
N GLY A 355 18.86 -15.46 6.25
CA GLY A 355 17.77 -14.86 7.00
C GLY A 355 16.50 -14.76 6.14
N SER A 356 15.46 -14.18 6.72
CA SER A 356 14.28 -13.69 5.99
C SER A 356 14.59 -12.35 5.32
N CYS A 357 13.89 -12.05 4.22
CA CYS A 357 14.00 -10.82 3.45
C CYS A 357 12.62 -10.17 3.19
N GLN A 358 12.59 -9.07 2.45
CA GLN A 358 11.36 -8.45 1.92
C GLN A 358 10.50 -9.51 1.25
N GLY A 359 9.19 -9.48 1.47
CA GLY A 359 8.25 -10.49 0.99
C GLY A 359 8.08 -11.72 1.91
N ASP A 360 9.05 -12.03 2.78
CA ASP A 360 8.88 -13.08 3.81
C ASP A 360 8.07 -12.58 5.03
N SER A 361 7.87 -11.27 5.18
CA SER A 361 7.08 -10.62 6.23
C SER A 361 5.76 -11.34 6.48
N GLY A 362 5.39 -11.53 7.75
CA GLY A 362 4.19 -12.30 8.13
C GLY A 362 4.32 -13.82 7.99
N GLY A 363 5.33 -14.33 7.28
CA GLY A 363 5.64 -15.75 7.15
C GLY A 363 6.08 -16.41 8.47
N PRO A 364 6.11 -17.74 8.55
CA PRO A 364 6.40 -18.45 9.78
C PRO A 364 7.88 -18.59 10.12
N LEU A 365 8.16 -18.66 11.42
CA LEU A 365 9.36 -19.28 11.99
C LEU A 365 8.95 -20.59 12.69
N ILE A 366 9.34 -21.73 12.13
CA ILE A 366 8.97 -23.09 12.55
C ILE A 366 10.12 -23.79 13.27
N VAL A 367 9.85 -24.51 14.37
CA VAL A 367 10.77 -25.51 14.94
C VAL A 367 10.23 -26.92 14.72
N GLN A 368 11.13 -27.89 14.52
CA GLN A 368 10.76 -29.31 14.47
C GLN A 368 10.79 -29.89 15.88
N THR A 369 9.62 -30.29 16.40
CA THR A 369 9.48 -30.87 17.74
C THR A 369 9.23 -32.38 17.69
N GLY A 370 9.32 -33.06 18.84
CA GLY A 370 8.93 -34.47 18.97
C GLY A 370 7.45 -34.77 18.67
N THR A 371 6.61 -33.74 18.53
CA THR A 371 5.20 -33.81 18.13
C THR A 371 4.93 -33.29 16.71
N GLY A 372 5.98 -32.94 15.95
CA GLY A 372 5.90 -32.37 14.60
C GLY A 372 6.34 -30.90 14.54
N PRO A 373 6.19 -30.25 13.36
CA PRO A 373 6.52 -28.83 13.19
C PRO A 373 5.58 -27.95 14.03
N GLN A 374 6.15 -26.95 14.71
CA GLN A 374 5.40 -25.95 15.47
C GLN A 374 5.92 -24.55 15.19
N GLN A 375 5.01 -23.59 15.00
CA GLN A 375 5.36 -22.18 14.79
C GLN A 375 5.69 -21.50 16.11
N VAL A 376 6.91 -20.95 16.20
CA VAL A 376 7.41 -20.18 17.35
C VAL A 376 7.38 -18.68 17.09
N GLY A 377 7.40 -18.26 15.81
CA GLY A 377 7.47 -16.86 15.41
C GLY A 377 6.76 -16.52 14.10
N ILE A 378 6.64 -15.22 13.86
CA ILE A 378 6.15 -14.59 12.62
C ILE A 378 7.25 -13.62 12.16
N VAL A 379 7.64 -13.62 10.88
CA VAL A 379 8.63 -12.68 10.33
C VAL A 379 8.12 -11.25 10.51
N SER A 380 8.92 -10.39 11.15
CA SER A 380 8.50 -9.04 11.57
C SER A 380 9.45 -7.96 11.05
N TRP A 381 10.70 -7.89 11.54
CA TRP A 381 11.66 -6.85 11.11
C TRP A 381 13.14 -7.26 11.26
N GLY A 382 14.04 -6.43 10.73
CA GLY A 382 15.49 -6.64 10.78
C GLY A 382 16.28 -5.33 10.59
N ILE A 383 17.61 -5.42 10.66
CA ILE A 383 18.54 -4.33 10.33
C ILE A 383 19.37 -4.80 9.13
N GLY A 384 19.07 -4.25 7.95
CA GLY A 384 19.39 -4.91 6.67
C GLY A 384 18.56 -6.19 6.46
N CYS A 385 18.76 -6.88 5.34
CA CYS A 385 18.25 -8.24 5.13
C CYS A 385 19.39 -9.26 5.24
N ALA A 386 19.23 -10.21 6.17
CA ALA A 386 20.15 -11.33 6.40
C ALA A 386 21.64 -10.97 6.59
N ASP A 387 21.93 -9.74 7.00
CA ASP A 387 23.27 -9.31 7.37
C ASP A 387 23.84 -10.24 8.47
N PRO A 388 25.03 -10.85 8.30
CA PRO A 388 25.60 -11.78 9.28
C PRO A 388 25.78 -11.22 10.71
N ASN A 389 25.78 -9.89 10.88
CA ASN A 389 25.92 -9.22 12.16
C ASN A 389 24.59 -9.08 12.90
N TYR A 390 23.47 -8.96 12.19
CA TYR A 390 22.15 -8.63 12.74
C TYR A 390 21.20 -9.83 12.65
N PRO A 391 20.63 -10.31 13.78
CA PRO A 391 19.61 -11.34 13.74
C PRO A 391 18.29 -10.75 13.22
N GLY A 392 17.51 -11.57 12.50
CA GLY A 392 16.12 -11.25 12.19
C GLY A 392 15.27 -11.28 13.46
N VAL A 393 14.27 -10.41 13.55
CA VAL A 393 13.34 -10.28 14.67
C VAL A 393 11.96 -10.75 14.24
N TYR A 394 11.33 -11.55 15.09
CA TYR A 394 10.10 -12.26 14.83
C TYR A 394 9.13 -12.05 15.99
N THR A 395 7.84 -11.91 15.71
CA THR A 395 6.82 -11.84 16.77
C THR A 395 6.64 -13.21 17.42
N ARG A 396 6.82 -13.29 18.73
CA ARG A 396 6.78 -14.53 19.53
C ARG A 396 5.34 -14.96 19.75
N VAL A 397 4.82 -15.80 18.87
CA VAL A 397 3.42 -16.28 18.85
C VAL A 397 2.91 -16.77 20.22
N ALA A 398 3.76 -17.43 21.00
CA ALA A 398 3.39 -17.99 22.29
C ALA A 398 2.80 -16.98 23.30
N GLU A 399 3.18 -15.70 23.22
CA GLU A 399 2.67 -14.64 24.11
C GLU A 399 1.24 -14.18 23.72
N PHE A 400 0.73 -14.61 22.56
CA PHE A 400 -0.55 -14.16 21.97
C PHE A 400 -1.62 -15.25 21.92
N THR A 401 -1.36 -16.43 22.51
CA THR A 401 -2.25 -17.60 22.42
C THR A 401 -3.63 -17.36 23.05
N GLU A 402 -3.73 -16.61 24.16
CA GLU A 402 -5.02 -16.23 24.76
C GLU A 402 -5.83 -15.25 23.88
N TRP A 403 -5.12 -14.33 23.21
CA TRP A 403 -5.71 -13.36 22.27
C TRP A 403 -6.27 -14.05 21.03
N LEU A 404 -5.48 -14.94 20.40
CA LEU A 404 -5.93 -15.79 19.29
C LEU A 404 -7.15 -16.63 19.69
N HIS A 405 -7.08 -17.33 20.82
CA HIS A 405 -8.18 -18.17 21.30
C HIS A 405 -9.48 -17.37 21.52
N THR A 406 -9.36 -16.14 22.05
CA THR A 406 -10.50 -15.24 22.28
C THR A 406 -11.20 -14.84 20.98
N LEU A 407 -10.44 -14.56 19.91
CA LEU A 407 -11.00 -14.24 18.60
C LEU A 407 -11.65 -15.47 17.94
N GLN A 408 -10.96 -16.61 17.99
CA GLN A 408 -11.38 -17.84 17.31
C GLN A 408 -12.58 -18.53 17.97
N THR A 409 -12.83 -18.31 19.27
CA THR A 409 -13.84 -19.08 20.04
C THR A 409 -14.70 -18.25 21.00
N GLY A 410 -14.45 -16.94 21.10
CA GLY A 410 -15.15 -16.00 21.98
C GLY A 410 -15.93 -14.93 21.21
N ILE A 411 -15.98 -13.73 21.78
CA ILE A 411 -16.53 -12.53 21.12
C ILE A 411 -15.38 -11.73 20.51
N ALA A 412 -15.31 -11.75 19.18
CA ALA A 412 -14.39 -10.94 18.39
C ALA A 412 -15.01 -9.56 18.09
N ILE A 413 -14.20 -8.51 18.11
CA ILE A 413 -14.53 -7.17 17.58
C ILE A 413 -13.35 -6.73 16.71
N ARG A 414 -13.57 -5.93 15.67
CA ARG A 414 -12.47 -5.23 14.98
C ARG A 414 -11.69 -4.39 16.00
N GLN A 415 -10.43 -4.74 16.23
CA GLN A 415 -9.69 -4.30 17.43
C GLN A 415 -9.03 -2.92 17.33
N LYS A 416 -9.04 -2.30 16.15
CA LYS A 416 -8.54 -0.94 15.90
C LYS A 416 -9.55 -0.20 15.03
N GLN A 417 -9.99 0.97 15.50
CA GLN A 417 -10.75 1.95 14.73
C GLN A 417 -10.06 3.30 14.82
N ASP A 418 -9.54 3.77 13.71
CA ASP A 418 -9.07 5.15 13.60
C ASP A 418 -10.13 6.03 12.94
N PHE A 419 -10.39 7.20 13.49
CA PHE A 419 -11.19 8.26 12.86
C PHE A 419 -10.30 9.27 12.13
N GLY A 420 -8.98 9.06 12.12
CA GLY A 420 -7.99 9.88 11.43
C GLY A 420 -8.07 11.35 11.83
N ILE A 421 -7.84 12.22 10.84
CA ILE A 421 -7.88 13.67 11.02
C ILE A 421 -9.32 14.13 11.18
N SER A 422 -9.66 14.58 12.39
CA SER A 422 -11.03 14.94 12.74
C SER A 422 -11.19 16.43 13.03
N PRO A 423 -12.07 17.15 12.31
CA PRO A 423 -12.42 18.52 12.64
C PRO A 423 -13.11 18.64 14.02
N ILE A 424 -12.66 19.57 14.87
CA ILE A 424 -13.31 19.83 16.17
C ILE A 424 -14.78 20.24 16.00
N SER A 425 -15.65 19.77 16.91
CA SER A 425 -17.11 19.99 16.90
C SER A 425 -17.87 19.44 15.68
N VAL A 426 -17.23 18.64 14.83
CA VAL A 426 -17.91 17.84 13.80
C VAL A 426 -18.15 16.44 14.36
N SER A 427 -19.41 16.02 14.38
CA SER A 427 -19.78 14.65 14.75
C SER A 427 -19.40 13.68 13.64
N GLN A 428 -18.74 12.58 14.00
CA GLN A 428 -18.45 11.47 13.11
C GLN A 428 -18.96 10.16 13.71
N SER A 429 -19.19 9.16 12.86
CA SER A 429 -19.65 7.83 13.28
C SER A 429 -18.99 6.75 12.44
N SER A 430 -18.54 5.68 13.09
CA SER A 430 -18.10 4.44 12.44
C SER A 430 -18.82 3.24 13.05
N THR A 431 -18.71 2.09 12.39
CA THR A 431 -19.29 0.82 12.81
C THR A 431 -18.19 -0.20 13.04
N LEU A 432 -18.21 -0.86 14.19
CA LEU A 432 -17.36 -2.02 14.47
C LEU A 432 -18.20 -3.29 14.42
N GLN A 433 -17.82 -4.22 13.55
CA GLN A 433 -18.41 -5.56 13.55
C GLN A 433 -18.01 -6.29 14.83
N VAL A 434 -18.98 -6.89 15.50
CA VAL A 434 -18.82 -7.79 16.64
C VAL A 434 -19.34 -9.16 16.22
N VAL A 435 -18.53 -10.21 16.40
CA VAL A 435 -18.82 -11.59 15.98
C VAL A 435 -18.77 -12.51 17.19
N ASN A 436 -19.75 -13.41 17.32
CA ASN A 436 -19.75 -14.44 18.34
C ASN A 436 -19.29 -15.78 17.75
N ASN A 437 -18.00 -16.06 17.84
CA ASN A 437 -17.40 -17.34 17.43
C ASN A 437 -17.55 -18.43 18.51
N SER A 438 -18.24 -18.15 19.63
CA SER A 438 -18.53 -19.15 20.66
C SER A 438 -19.74 -20.02 20.33
N THR A 439 -19.86 -21.16 21.01
CA THR A 439 -21.01 -22.07 20.92
C THR A 439 -22.21 -21.62 21.76
N PHE A 440 -22.14 -20.48 22.44
CA PHE A 440 -23.19 -19.96 23.32
C PHE A 440 -23.85 -18.71 22.74
N SER A 441 -25.17 -18.60 22.86
CA SER A 441 -25.85 -17.30 22.72
C SER A 441 -25.62 -16.47 23.99
N VAL A 442 -25.18 -15.22 23.84
CA VAL A 442 -24.79 -14.35 24.96
C VAL A 442 -25.53 -13.02 24.94
N ALA A 443 -25.70 -12.42 26.11
CA ALA A 443 -26.06 -11.01 26.25
C ALA A 443 -24.77 -10.20 26.47
N LEU A 444 -24.60 -9.12 25.71
CA LEU A 444 -23.42 -8.28 25.69
C LEU A 444 -23.71 -6.89 26.26
N SER A 445 -22.78 -6.38 27.06
CA SER A 445 -22.72 -4.96 27.42
C SER A 445 -21.36 -4.38 27.04
N PHE A 446 -21.35 -3.10 26.67
CA PHE A 446 -20.20 -2.40 26.12
C PHE A 446 -19.90 -1.18 26.99
N ASN A 447 -18.62 -0.90 27.22
CA ASN A 447 -18.17 0.28 27.95
C ASN A 447 -16.97 0.91 27.24
N ILE A 448 -16.91 2.25 27.25
CA ILE A 448 -15.78 3.01 26.67
C ILE A 448 -14.97 3.62 27.82
N THR A 449 -13.66 3.35 27.85
CA THR A 449 -12.72 3.94 28.80
C THR A 449 -11.64 4.74 28.08
N GLY A 450 -11.37 5.97 28.52
CA GLY A 450 -10.43 6.88 27.85
C GLY A 450 -11.09 8.23 27.60
N SER A 451 -10.88 8.80 26.40
CA SER A 451 -11.50 10.07 25.99
C SER A 451 -13.04 10.00 26.04
N ASN A 452 -13.66 11.01 26.67
CA ASN A 452 -15.11 11.14 26.80
C ASN A 452 -15.81 11.67 25.53
N THR A 453 -15.06 11.92 24.47
CA THR A 453 -15.56 12.33 23.15
C THR A 453 -16.12 11.15 22.35
N PHE A 454 -15.66 9.93 22.64
CA PHE A 454 -16.19 8.70 22.06
C PHE A 454 -17.42 8.23 22.82
N SER A 455 -18.43 7.76 22.09
CA SER A 455 -19.71 7.32 22.67
C SER A 455 -20.33 6.20 21.85
N LEU A 456 -21.04 5.29 22.52
CA LEU A 456 -21.80 4.22 21.85
C LEU A 456 -23.06 4.81 21.21
N GLY A 457 -23.36 4.40 19.98
CA GLY A 457 -24.64 4.64 19.32
C GLY A 457 -25.73 3.68 19.78
N THR A 458 -26.75 3.45 18.94
CA THR A 458 -27.78 2.46 19.22
C THR A 458 -27.19 1.04 19.24
N ASN A 459 -27.22 0.40 20.41
CA ASN A 459 -26.66 -0.94 20.62
C ASN A 459 -27.58 -2.04 20.03
N THR A 460 -27.29 -2.46 18.81
CA THR A 460 -27.87 -3.63 18.13
C THR A 460 -27.31 -4.96 18.64
N CYS A 461 -26.12 -4.94 19.23
CA CYS A 461 -25.34 -6.09 19.69
C CYS A 461 -25.71 -6.64 21.07
N ALA A 462 -26.76 -6.13 21.73
CA ALA A 462 -27.08 -6.46 23.11
C ALA A 462 -27.37 -7.95 23.37
N ASN A 463 -27.80 -8.72 22.37
CA ASN A 463 -27.93 -10.18 22.44
C ASN A 463 -27.41 -10.76 21.12
N LEU A 464 -26.40 -11.63 21.19
CA LEU A 464 -25.72 -12.18 20.03
C LEU A 464 -25.75 -13.71 20.08
N ALA A 465 -26.38 -14.33 19.08
CA ALA A 465 -26.45 -15.78 18.98
C ALA A 465 -25.08 -16.40 18.62
N ALA A 466 -24.89 -17.69 18.89
CA ALA A 466 -23.70 -18.42 18.45
C ALA A 466 -23.56 -18.35 16.91
N GLY A 467 -22.37 -18.02 16.42
CA GLY A 467 -22.07 -17.83 14.99
C GLY A 467 -22.66 -16.58 14.35
N ALA A 468 -23.29 -15.67 15.11
CA ALA A 468 -23.87 -14.44 14.58
C ALA A 468 -22.95 -13.24 14.73
N SER A 469 -23.11 -12.25 13.84
CA SER A 469 -22.46 -10.94 13.91
C SER A 469 -23.46 -9.79 14.06
N CYS A 470 -22.98 -8.63 14.48
CA CYS A 470 -23.75 -7.40 14.63
C CYS A 470 -22.85 -6.16 14.52
N ASP A 471 -23.48 -5.00 14.28
CA ASP A 471 -22.82 -3.74 13.98
C ASP A 471 -22.89 -2.75 15.16
N LEU A 472 -21.78 -2.59 15.88
CA LEU A 472 -21.65 -1.66 16.99
C LEU A 472 -21.29 -0.25 16.50
N ASN A 473 -22.26 0.65 16.54
CA ASN A 473 -22.06 2.06 16.19
C ASN A 473 -21.23 2.79 17.26
N ILE A 474 -20.15 3.46 16.84
CA ILE A 474 -19.28 4.32 17.64
C ILE A 474 -19.34 5.74 17.09
N ASN A 475 -19.62 6.73 17.94
CA ASN A 475 -19.64 8.14 17.56
C ASN A 475 -18.47 8.90 18.20
N LEU A 476 -17.79 9.74 17.42
CA LEU A 476 -16.83 10.72 17.87
C LEU A 476 -17.48 12.11 17.88
N ASN A 477 -17.48 12.76 19.04
CA ASN A 477 -17.95 14.14 19.24
C ASN A 477 -16.86 14.96 19.93
N ALA A 478 -15.85 15.36 19.16
CA ALA A 478 -14.66 16.01 19.70
C ALA A 478 -14.91 17.45 20.16
N ASN A 479 -14.54 17.75 21.41
CA ASN A 479 -14.67 19.08 22.04
C ASN A 479 -13.32 19.71 22.43
N GLN A 480 -12.21 19.02 22.13
CA GLN A 480 -10.83 19.43 22.38
C GLN A 480 -9.95 18.94 21.23
N THR A 481 -8.84 19.62 20.98
CA THR A 481 -7.85 19.28 19.93
C THR A 481 -6.73 18.40 20.45
N GLY A 482 -6.00 17.75 19.54
CA GLY A 482 -4.92 16.82 19.83
C GLY A 482 -5.35 15.36 19.63
N GLU A 483 -4.46 14.43 19.97
CA GLU A 483 -4.73 13.00 19.92
C GLU A 483 -5.74 12.59 21.00
N LEU A 484 -6.75 11.82 20.58
CA LEU A 484 -7.78 11.25 21.43
C LEU A 484 -7.76 9.74 21.28
N SER A 485 -7.62 9.04 22.40
CA SER A 485 -7.69 7.58 22.47
C SER A 485 -8.74 7.10 23.47
N ALA A 486 -9.37 5.97 23.17
CA ALA A 486 -10.23 5.23 24.09
C ALA A 486 -10.22 3.73 23.77
N THR A 487 -10.81 2.94 24.66
CA THR A 487 -10.94 1.49 24.51
C THR A 487 -12.39 1.08 24.69
N VAL A 488 -12.95 0.36 23.71
CA VAL A 488 -14.22 -0.37 23.84
C VAL A 488 -13.93 -1.69 24.55
N THR A 489 -14.58 -1.91 25.68
CA THR A 489 -14.55 -3.16 26.44
C THR A 489 -15.90 -3.85 26.36
N ILE A 490 -15.89 -5.15 26.05
CA ILE A 490 -17.07 -5.99 25.95
C ILE A 490 -17.18 -6.83 27.24
N ASN A 491 -18.38 -6.97 27.77
CA ASN A 491 -18.68 -7.87 28.88
C ASN A 491 -19.81 -8.82 28.45
N ALA A 492 -19.56 -10.12 28.48
CA ALA A 492 -20.58 -11.14 28.27
C ALA A 492 -21.23 -11.52 29.61
N ASN A 493 -22.52 -11.89 29.57
CA ASN A 493 -23.22 -12.45 30.73
C ASN A 493 -22.79 -13.88 31.10
N ASN A 494 -21.89 -14.49 30.33
CA ASN A 494 -21.34 -15.82 30.54
C ASN A 494 -19.81 -15.71 30.70
N ASN A 495 -19.29 -16.01 31.89
CA ASN A 495 -17.86 -15.90 32.22
C ASN A 495 -16.97 -16.98 31.57
N VAL A 496 -17.56 -17.96 30.87
CA VAL A 496 -16.83 -18.94 30.04
C VAL A 496 -16.52 -18.40 28.65
N VAL A 497 -17.27 -17.39 28.18
CA VAL A 497 -17.08 -16.78 26.86
C VAL A 497 -16.10 -15.62 26.99
N ALA A 498 -14.89 -15.82 26.47
CA ALA A 498 -13.88 -14.77 26.39
C ALA A 498 -14.32 -13.64 25.45
N THR A 499 -13.85 -12.43 25.69
CA THR A 499 -14.25 -11.21 24.97
C THR A 499 -13.03 -10.36 24.64
N SER A 500 -12.91 -9.97 23.37
CA SER A 500 -11.90 -9.01 22.90
C SER A 500 -12.29 -7.55 23.18
N SER A 501 -11.40 -6.63 22.86
CA SER A 501 -11.55 -5.17 23.01
C SER A 501 -11.11 -4.44 21.74
N ALA A 502 -11.54 -3.20 21.57
CA ALA A 502 -11.11 -2.35 20.45
C ALA A 502 -10.49 -1.04 20.93
N SER A 503 -9.41 -0.59 20.31
CA SER A 503 -8.90 0.79 20.43
C SER A 503 -9.66 1.73 19.48
N LEU A 504 -9.93 2.94 19.96
CA LEU A 504 -10.55 4.04 19.23
C LEU A 504 -9.57 5.21 19.22
N ASN A 505 -9.10 5.62 18.04
CA ASN A 505 -8.10 6.69 17.90
C ASN A 505 -8.63 7.83 17.01
N SER A 506 -8.09 9.04 17.20
CA SER A 506 -8.34 10.21 16.33
C SER A 506 -7.34 11.34 16.62
N GLN A 507 -6.95 12.11 15.60
CA GLN A 507 -6.19 13.35 15.74
C GLN A 507 -7.10 14.55 15.45
N VAL A 508 -7.45 15.32 16.49
CA VAL A 508 -8.44 16.40 16.36
C VAL A 508 -7.79 17.76 16.13
N ILE A 509 -8.23 18.45 15.07
CA ILE A 509 -7.66 19.73 14.62
C ILE A 509 -8.60 20.92 14.83
N ALA A 510 -8.02 22.12 15.01
CA ALA A 510 -8.73 23.34 15.39
C ALA A 510 -9.43 24.00 14.20
N THR A 511 -10.49 24.78 14.46
CA THR A 511 -11.11 25.64 13.44
C THR A 511 -10.16 26.75 12.99
N ALA A 512 -9.99 26.92 11.68
CA ALA A 512 -9.07 27.86 11.04
C ALA A 512 -9.83 28.99 10.32
N THR A 513 -10.50 29.87 11.08
CA THR A 513 -11.32 30.97 10.50
C THR A 513 -10.51 31.97 9.68
N ASN A 514 -9.20 32.07 9.89
CA ASN A 514 -8.27 32.89 9.13
C ASN A 514 -7.96 32.35 7.71
N ILE A 515 -8.38 31.11 7.40
CA ILE A 515 -8.23 30.48 6.08
C ILE A 515 -9.46 30.74 5.18
N ALA A 516 -10.62 31.00 5.79
CA ALA A 516 -11.84 31.34 5.07
C ALA A 516 -11.65 32.61 4.22
N GLY A 517 -11.89 32.49 2.92
CA GLY A 517 -11.77 33.58 1.94
C GLY A 517 -10.37 33.81 1.36
N VAL A 518 -9.35 33.05 1.78
CA VAL A 518 -8.03 33.04 1.12
C VAL A 518 -7.73 31.72 0.41
N ALA A 519 -8.20 30.58 0.92
CA ALA A 519 -8.02 29.29 0.23
C ALA A 519 -8.84 29.17 -1.07
N GLY A 520 -9.92 29.94 -1.21
CA GLY A 520 -10.84 29.84 -2.35
C GLY A 520 -12.10 30.68 -2.20
N THR A 521 -13.13 30.36 -2.97
CA THR A 521 -14.39 31.12 -2.94
C THR A 521 -15.12 30.94 -1.60
N ASN A 522 -15.55 32.04 -0.98
CA ASN A 522 -16.37 32.00 0.23
C ASN A 522 -17.69 31.25 -0.02
N ASN A 523 -17.82 30.06 0.55
CA ASN A 523 -19.02 29.23 0.47
C ASN A 523 -19.40 28.75 1.88
N ASN A 524 -20.64 29.01 2.31
CA ASN A 524 -21.14 28.61 3.63
C ASN A 524 -21.21 27.09 3.83
N SER A 525 -21.17 26.30 2.75
CA SER A 525 -21.06 24.84 2.80
C SER A 525 -19.65 24.33 3.11
N VAL A 526 -18.62 25.18 3.23
CA VAL A 526 -17.22 24.76 3.47
C VAL A 526 -16.69 25.40 4.75
N SER A 527 -16.33 24.56 5.73
CA SER A 527 -15.72 24.98 7.00
C SER A 527 -14.26 24.55 7.09
N TRP A 528 -13.39 25.45 7.55
CA TRP A 528 -11.94 25.27 7.51
C TRP A 528 -11.34 24.93 8.88
N TYR A 529 -10.38 24.01 8.87
CA TYR A 529 -9.69 23.50 10.05
C TYR A 529 -8.19 23.33 9.78
N SER A 530 -7.36 23.40 10.81
CA SER A 530 -5.92 23.25 10.68
C SER A 530 -5.24 22.77 11.97
N GLY A 531 -4.14 22.05 11.84
CA GLY A 531 -3.42 21.41 12.94
C GLY A 531 -2.11 20.75 12.50
N GLY A 532 -1.77 19.61 13.10
CA GLY A 532 -0.43 19.01 13.02
C GLY A 532 0.56 19.70 13.97
N ASN A 533 1.86 19.48 13.79
CA ASN A 533 2.92 20.14 14.56
C ASN A 533 2.90 21.67 14.37
N LYS A 534 2.46 22.15 13.21
CA LYS A 534 2.12 23.56 12.93
C LYS A 534 0.88 23.67 12.04
N PRO A 535 -0.05 24.58 12.31
CA PRO A 535 -1.16 24.85 11.41
C PRO A 535 -0.70 25.53 10.12
N TRP A 536 -1.48 25.31 9.06
CA TRP A 536 -1.44 26.06 7.81
C TRP A 536 -1.86 27.53 8.03
N LEU A 537 -1.33 28.39 7.17
CA LEU A 537 -1.43 29.85 7.29
C LEU A 537 -1.94 30.47 5.98
N ALA A 538 -2.61 31.62 6.09
CA ALA A 538 -2.98 32.44 4.93
C ALA A 538 -1.73 32.92 4.19
N ASN A 539 -1.68 32.73 2.86
CA ASN A 539 -0.60 33.23 2.01
C ASN A 539 -1.11 34.40 1.15
N SER A 540 -0.72 35.61 1.56
CA SER A 540 -1.06 36.86 0.87
C SER A 540 -0.36 37.07 -0.47
N THR A 541 0.64 36.26 -0.80
CA THR A 541 1.52 36.43 -1.97
C THR A 541 1.06 35.57 -3.15
N SER A 542 0.58 34.34 -2.89
CA SER A 542 0.13 33.38 -3.92
C SER A 542 -1.39 33.31 -4.11
N SER A 543 -2.16 34.09 -3.35
CA SER A 543 -3.63 34.04 -3.27
C SER A 543 -4.15 32.66 -2.85
N GLY A 544 -3.72 32.19 -1.69
CA GLY A 544 -4.02 30.85 -1.18
C GLY A 544 -3.69 30.67 0.30
N VAL A 545 -3.38 29.43 0.68
CA VAL A 545 -2.79 29.04 1.97
C VAL A 545 -1.49 28.27 1.77
N GLN A 546 -0.68 28.22 2.82
CA GLN A 546 0.60 27.50 2.85
C GLN A 546 0.76 26.69 4.14
N SER A 547 1.56 25.63 4.11
CA SER A 547 1.91 24.84 5.30
C SER A 547 2.69 25.64 6.34
N GLY A 548 2.55 25.24 7.61
CA GLY A 548 3.37 25.75 8.72
C GLY A 548 4.84 25.35 8.56
N SER A 549 5.76 26.05 9.24
CA SER A 549 7.20 25.69 9.20
C SER A 549 7.51 24.63 10.23
N ILE A 550 7.66 23.41 9.74
CA ILE A 550 7.80 22.15 10.47
C ILE A 550 9.25 21.63 10.34
N ASP A 551 9.72 20.88 11.33
CA ASP A 551 11.03 20.21 11.30
C ASP A 551 10.91 18.79 10.68
N HIS A 552 12.00 18.02 10.63
CA HIS A 552 11.98 16.60 10.24
C HIS A 552 11.02 15.75 11.09
N ASN A 553 10.40 14.74 10.48
CA ASN A 553 9.39 13.86 11.09
C ASN A 553 8.23 14.64 11.75
N GLN A 554 7.81 15.74 11.12
CA GLN A 554 6.66 16.53 11.53
C GLN A 554 5.70 16.72 10.35
N GLU A 555 4.47 17.13 10.66
CA GLU A 555 3.43 17.38 9.68
C GLU A 555 2.68 18.70 9.93
N SER A 556 2.12 19.25 8.85
CA SER A 556 1.25 20.41 8.86
C SER A 556 -0.05 20.06 8.16
N ILE A 557 -1.18 20.20 8.86
CA ILE A 557 -2.48 19.70 8.42
C ILE A 557 -3.45 20.85 8.10
N LEU A 558 -4.13 20.74 6.97
CA LEU A 558 -5.27 21.54 6.55
C LEU A 558 -6.46 20.63 6.31
N SER A 559 -7.67 21.04 6.68
CA SER A 559 -8.87 20.28 6.33
C SER A 559 -10.07 21.18 6.02
N ALA A 560 -10.87 20.75 5.05
CA ALA A 560 -12.12 21.33 4.65
C ALA A 560 -13.26 20.34 4.94
N TYR A 561 -14.16 20.71 5.85
CA TYR A 561 -15.44 20.03 6.05
C TYR A 561 -16.47 20.60 5.09
N VAL A 562 -17.02 19.75 4.21
CA VAL A 562 -17.95 20.14 3.15
C VAL A 562 -19.33 19.56 3.43
N GLN A 563 -20.36 20.42 3.36
CA GLN A 563 -21.76 20.05 3.54
C GLN A 563 -22.52 20.02 2.21
N GLY A 564 -23.00 18.84 1.87
CA GLY A 564 -23.80 18.54 0.68
C GLY A 564 -23.01 17.85 -0.44
N LYS A 565 -23.74 17.18 -1.33
CA LYS A 565 -23.22 16.52 -2.52
C LYS A 565 -22.86 17.54 -3.62
N GLY A 566 -21.81 17.29 -4.39
CA GLY A 566 -21.39 18.20 -5.45
C GLY A 566 -19.98 17.96 -5.97
N LYS A 567 -19.46 18.91 -6.73
CA LYS A 567 -18.09 18.87 -7.26
C LYS A 567 -17.16 19.72 -6.42
N PHE A 568 -16.00 19.18 -6.09
CA PHE A 568 -14.96 19.86 -5.34
C PHE A 568 -13.69 19.98 -6.19
N ASN A 569 -13.14 21.18 -6.27
CA ASN A 569 -12.00 21.55 -7.09
C ASN A 569 -11.04 22.41 -6.28
N PHE A 570 -9.73 22.25 -6.50
CA PHE A 570 -8.69 23.10 -5.92
C PHE A 570 -7.43 23.04 -6.79
N GLN A 571 -6.49 23.95 -6.51
CA GLN A 571 -5.13 23.88 -7.02
C GLN A 571 -4.16 23.63 -5.89
N TRP A 572 -3.15 22.80 -6.15
CA TRP A 572 -2.09 22.43 -5.21
C TRP A 572 -0.70 22.64 -5.81
N SER A 573 0.31 22.71 -4.94
CA SER A 573 1.72 22.90 -5.29
C SER A 573 2.58 22.53 -4.08
N VAL A 574 3.78 22.01 -4.32
CA VAL A 574 4.79 21.74 -3.30
C VAL A 574 6.16 22.24 -3.78
N SER A 575 6.98 22.70 -2.84
CA SER A 575 8.39 23.03 -3.05
C SER A 575 9.19 22.48 -1.88
N SER A 576 9.78 21.32 -2.11
CA SER A 576 10.49 20.51 -1.13
C SER A 576 11.51 19.59 -1.82
N GLU A 577 12.11 18.66 -1.07
CA GLU A 577 12.91 17.56 -1.63
C GLU A 577 12.02 16.52 -2.33
N GLU A 578 12.60 15.77 -3.28
CA GLU A 578 11.95 14.70 -4.06
C GLU A 578 12.82 13.46 -4.03
N ASN A 579 12.22 12.28 -3.92
CA ASN A 579 12.93 11.02 -4.12
C ASN A 579 12.88 10.63 -5.61
N GLU A 580 13.83 11.14 -6.40
CA GLU A 580 13.94 10.80 -7.83
C GLU A 580 14.28 9.31 -8.08
N GLU A 581 14.85 8.61 -7.07
CA GLU A 581 15.24 7.20 -7.18
C GLU A 581 14.07 6.24 -6.88
N ASP A 582 13.21 6.58 -5.91
CA ASP A 582 11.95 5.88 -5.63
C ASP A 582 10.80 6.88 -5.36
N PRO A 583 10.08 7.30 -6.40
CA PRO A 583 8.92 8.19 -6.26
C PRO A 583 7.75 7.60 -5.45
N SER A 584 7.77 6.30 -5.12
CA SER A 584 6.75 5.68 -4.27
C SER A 584 7.03 5.83 -2.77
N ASP A 585 8.28 6.18 -2.40
CA ASP A 585 8.69 6.58 -1.05
C ASP A 585 9.26 8.01 -1.06
N PRO A 586 8.42 9.04 -1.26
CA PRO A 586 8.87 10.42 -1.38
C PRO A 586 9.34 10.98 -0.03
N TYR A 587 10.44 11.75 -0.04
CA TYR A 587 10.96 12.43 1.16
C TYR A 587 9.92 13.42 1.74
N ASP A 588 9.86 14.63 1.20
CA ASP A 588 8.87 15.62 1.58
C ASP A 588 7.69 15.56 0.61
N ALA A 589 6.48 15.38 1.13
CA ALA A 589 5.30 15.25 0.29
C ALA A 589 4.05 15.94 0.86
N LEU A 590 3.24 16.46 -0.07
CA LEU A 590 1.88 16.93 0.14
C LEU A 590 0.90 15.83 -0.28
N TYR A 591 0.23 15.23 0.69
CA TYR A 591 -0.79 14.21 0.51
C TYR A 591 -2.18 14.84 0.53
N VAL A 592 -3.11 14.34 -0.29
CA VAL A 592 -4.54 14.68 -0.22
C VAL A 592 -5.40 13.45 0.07
N TYR A 593 -6.25 13.57 1.08
CA TYR A 593 -7.19 12.55 1.53
C TYR A 593 -8.63 13.04 1.40
N VAL A 594 -9.55 12.14 1.04
CA VAL A 594 -11.00 12.36 1.07
C VAL A 594 -11.61 11.32 1.99
N ASN A 595 -12.28 11.76 3.06
CA ASN A 595 -12.86 10.90 4.09
C ASN A 595 -11.86 9.88 4.69
N ASN A 596 -10.60 10.30 4.86
CA ASN A 596 -9.43 9.51 5.27
C ASN A 596 -8.89 8.50 4.23
N GLU A 597 -9.46 8.40 3.03
CA GLU A 597 -8.89 7.62 1.93
C GLU A 597 -7.89 8.50 1.16
N LEU A 598 -6.65 8.05 1.01
CA LEU A 598 -5.64 8.75 0.19
C LEU A 598 -6.16 8.82 -1.25
N GLN A 599 -6.06 9.98 -1.88
CA GLN A 599 -6.40 10.14 -3.30
C GLN A 599 -5.15 10.28 -4.15
N ASP A 600 -4.16 11.05 -3.67
CA ASP A 600 -2.96 11.39 -4.43
C ASP A 600 -1.89 12.04 -3.53
N LEU A 601 -0.66 12.19 -4.04
CA LEU A 601 0.43 12.94 -3.42
C LEU A 601 1.29 13.67 -4.46
N ILE A 602 1.94 14.76 -4.05
CA ILE A 602 3.05 15.38 -4.81
C ILE A 602 4.24 15.64 -3.90
N SER A 603 5.45 15.51 -4.47
CA SER A 603 6.75 15.75 -3.83
C SER A 603 7.59 16.71 -4.70
N GLY A 604 8.77 17.12 -4.24
CA GLY A 604 9.68 17.93 -5.05
C GLY A 604 9.22 19.37 -5.35
N SER A 605 9.40 19.80 -6.61
CA SER A 605 9.22 21.19 -7.04
C SER A 605 8.05 21.38 -8.01
N VAL A 606 6.85 20.95 -7.62
CA VAL A 606 5.62 21.04 -8.42
C VAL A 606 4.99 22.43 -8.35
N ALA A 607 4.95 23.11 -9.50
CA ALA A 607 4.23 24.38 -9.67
C ALA A 607 2.71 24.18 -9.58
N PHE A 608 1.96 25.26 -9.32
CA PHE A 608 0.51 25.16 -9.18
C PHE A 608 -0.21 24.55 -10.39
N GLU A 609 -0.88 23.43 -10.14
CA GLU A 609 -1.71 22.68 -11.07
C GLU A 609 -3.12 22.44 -10.49
N ASP A 610 -4.07 22.07 -11.35
CA ASP A 610 -5.46 21.77 -10.97
C ASP A 610 -5.59 20.30 -10.57
N PHE A 611 -6.09 20.03 -9.37
CA PHE A 611 -6.39 18.66 -8.93
C PHE A 611 -7.60 18.10 -9.69
N PRO A 612 -7.62 16.79 -10.03
CA PRO A 612 -8.80 16.12 -10.60
C PRO A 612 -10.10 16.43 -9.85
N THR A 613 -11.22 16.56 -10.58
CA THR A 613 -12.48 16.98 -9.96
C THR A 613 -13.06 15.87 -9.08
N ILE A 614 -13.05 16.09 -7.76
CA ILE A 614 -13.63 15.16 -6.79
C ILE A 614 -15.16 15.30 -6.84
N ASN A 615 -15.87 14.17 -7.00
CA ASN A 615 -17.33 14.12 -6.90
C ASN A 615 -17.72 13.66 -5.49
N LEU A 616 -18.25 14.58 -4.68
CA LEU A 616 -18.71 14.33 -3.33
C LEU A 616 -20.12 13.74 -3.38
N GLU A 617 -20.24 12.43 -3.13
CA GLU A 617 -21.50 11.69 -3.18
C GLU A 617 -22.18 11.52 -1.81
N THR A 618 -21.57 12.03 -0.73
CA THR A 618 -22.10 11.99 0.65
C THR A 618 -22.67 13.35 1.07
N ASP A 619 -23.55 13.36 2.08
CA ASP A 619 -24.16 14.61 2.58
C ASP A 619 -23.17 15.45 3.40
N ASN A 620 -22.09 14.85 3.89
CA ASN A 620 -20.94 15.54 4.47
C ASN A 620 -19.65 14.82 4.02
N SER A 621 -18.60 15.57 3.71
CA SER A 621 -17.28 15.03 3.36
C SER A 621 -16.17 15.81 4.06
N ILE A 622 -15.04 15.15 4.32
CA ILE A 622 -13.83 15.76 4.86
C ILE A 622 -12.74 15.64 3.79
N ILE A 623 -12.19 16.77 3.34
CA ILE A 623 -11.01 16.80 2.46
C ILE A 623 -9.85 17.31 3.29
N THR A 624 -8.76 16.55 3.36
CA THR A 624 -7.62 16.83 4.23
C THR A 624 -6.34 16.84 3.42
N TRP A 625 -5.53 17.88 3.58
CA TRP A 625 -4.19 18.00 3.02
C TRP A 625 -3.17 17.93 4.14
N ILE A 626 -2.19 17.05 3.99
CA ILE A 626 -1.11 16.85 4.96
C ILE A 626 0.20 17.08 4.24
N TYR A 627 0.97 18.07 4.67
CA TYR A 627 2.37 18.20 4.27
C TYR A 627 3.24 17.57 5.34
N ARG A 628 4.06 16.59 4.98
CA ARG A 628 4.96 15.86 5.88
C ARG A 628 6.41 16.08 5.46
N LYS A 629 7.30 16.07 6.46
CA LYS A 629 8.76 16.04 6.28
C LYS A 629 9.34 14.72 6.75
N ASP A 630 10.30 14.20 5.99
CA ASP A 630 11.03 12.97 6.30
C ASP A 630 12.15 13.20 7.36
N PRO A 631 13.02 12.20 7.63
CA PRO A 631 14.19 12.35 8.51
C PRO A 631 15.39 13.13 7.94
N ALA A 632 15.43 13.48 6.65
CA ALA A 632 16.66 13.89 5.95
C ALA A 632 16.57 15.27 5.27
N THR A 633 17.75 15.87 5.08
CA THR A 633 18.07 17.05 4.24
C THR A 633 17.09 18.25 4.17
N VAL A 634 17.49 19.30 3.44
CA VAL A 634 16.74 20.57 3.34
C VAL A 634 16.92 21.07 1.91
N ALA A 635 15.86 20.98 1.12
CA ALA A 635 15.84 21.38 -0.28
C ALA A 635 14.48 21.99 -0.65
N GLY A 636 14.50 23.03 -1.49
CA GLY A 636 13.29 23.81 -1.78
C GLY A 636 12.96 24.84 -0.69
N ASP A 637 11.69 25.24 -0.62
CA ASP A 637 11.18 26.18 0.40
C ASP A 637 10.68 25.46 1.68
N ASP A 638 10.65 24.13 1.70
CA ASP A 638 9.97 23.27 2.69
C ASP A 638 8.48 23.67 2.86
N LYS A 639 7.76 23.76 1.74
CA LYS A 639 6.37 24.27 1.70
C LYS A 639 5.44 23.54 0.75
N ALA A 640 4.21 23.38 1.23
CA ALA A 640 3.04 23.03 0.44
C ALA A 640 2.07 24.20 0.36
N TYR A 641 1.29 24.28 -0.72
CA TYR A 641 0.33 25.35 -0.97
C TYR A 641 -0.98 24.83 -1.55
N ILE A 642 -2.10 25.43 -1.13
CA ILE A 642 -3.46 25.15 -1.65
C ILE A 642 -4.13 26.48 -2.00
N ARG A 643 -4.81 26.54 -3.14
CA ARG A 643 -5.58 27.72 -3.56
C ARG A 643 -6.77 27.37 -4.45
N ASN A 644 -7.54 28.38 -4.86
CA ASN A 644 -8.65 28.27 -5.81
C ASN A 644 -9.67 27.18 -5.44
N VAL A 645 -9.88 26.94 -4.14
CA VAL A 645 -10.83 25.95 -3.65
C VAL A 645 -12.26 26.37 -3.98
N VAL A 646 -12.98 25.50 -4.70
CA VAL A 646 -14.36 25.71 -5.14
C VAL A 646 -15.18 24.45 -4.86
N PHE A 647 -16.27 24.61 -4.12
CA PHE A 647 -17.31 23.59 -3.99
C PHE A 647 -18.55 24.04 -4.76
N THR A 648 -19.01 23.21 -5.69
CA THR A 648 -20.20 23.41 -6.53
C THR A 648 -21.25 22.36 -6.16
N PRO A 649 -22.30 22.71 -5.38
CA PRO A 649 -23.35 21.77 -5.01
C PRO A 649 -24.08 21.19 -6.22
N ASN A 650 -24.48 19.92 -6.12
CA ASN A 650 -25.38 19.30 -7.10
C ASN A 650 -26.71 20.06 -7.16
N GLN A 651 -27.18 20.37 -8.37
CA GLN A 651 -28.42 21.11 -8.57
C GLN A 651 -29.61 20.30 -8.05
N VAL A 652 -30.25 20.78 -6.97
CA VAL A 652 -31.48 20.18 -6.46
C VAL A 652 -32.59 20.38 -7.48
N THR A 653 -32.95 19.33 -8.19
CA THR A 653 -34.10 19.30 -9.10
C THR A 653 -35.39 19.37 -8.29
N THR A 654 -35.79 20.59 -7.93
CA THR A 654 -37.10 20.86 -7.34
C THR A 654 -38.18 20.56 -8.38
N THR A 655 -38.83 19.40 -8.25
CA THR A 655 -40.09 19.14 -8.97
C THR A 655 -41.09 20.24 -8.55
N PRO A 656 -41.68 21.00 -9.49
CA PRO A 656 -42.62 22.05 -9.12
C PRO A 656 -43.78 21.46 -8.30
N PRO A 657 -44.29 22.18 -7.28
CA PRO A 657 -45.51 21.77 -6.60
C PRO A 657 -46.63 21.61 -7.64
N PRO A 658 -47.48 20.57 -7.56
CA PRO A 658 -48.61 20.44 -8.46
C PRO A 658 -49.46 21.71 -8.35
N THR A 659 -49.69 22.37 -9.49
CA THR A 659 -50.41 23.65 -9.54
C THR A 659 -51.82 23.49 -9.00
N THR A 660 -52.08 24.12 -7.85
CA THR A 660 -53.44 24.21 -7.30
C THR A 660 -54.32 24.97 -8.29
N PRO A 661 -55.52 24.46 -8.65
CA PRO A 661 -56.41 25.15 -9.57
C PRO A 661 -56.81 26.52 -9.02
N VAL A 662 -56.61 27.57 -9.82
CA VAL A 662 -57.00 28.94 -9.46
C VAL A 662 -58.52 29.02 -9.40
N THR A 663 -59.08 29.13 -8.20
CA THR A 663 -60.49 29.44 -8.00
C THR A 663 -60.74 30.91 -8.29
N ASN A 664 -61.09 31.22 -9.54
CA ASN A 664 -61.56 32.55 -9.92
C ASN A 664 -62.89 32.87 -9.23
N ASN A 665 -62.86 33.75 -8.23
CA ASN A 665 -64.06 34.37 -7.68
C ASN A 665 -64.65 35.36 -8.69
N ASN A 666 -65.62 34.92 -9.48
CA ASN A 666 -66.44 35.81 -10.29
C ASN A 666 -67.45 36.56 -9.41
N SER A 667 -67.49 37.88 -9.52
CA SER A 667 -68.64 38.67 -9.10
C SER A 667 -69.31 39.34 -10.31
N GLY A 668 -70.63 39.15 -10.40
CA GLY A 668 -71.52 39.98 -11.23
C GLY A 668 -71.71 39.56 -12.70
N GLY A 669 -72.96 39.25 -13.06
CA GLY A 669 -73.48 39.75 -14.35
C GLY A 669 -74.16 38.79 -15.34
N GLY A 670 -75.20 38.07 -14.90
CA GLY A 670 -76.43 37.88 -15.69
C GLY A 670 -76.46 36.94 -16.92
N GLY A 671 -77.61 36.26 -17.08
CA GLY A 671 -78.20 36.10 -18.41
C GLY A 671 -78.38 34.70 -19.00
N SER A 672 -79.47 34.03 -18.57
CA SER A 672 -80.37 33.25 -19.45
C SER A 672 -79.94 31.88 -20.04
N LEU A 673 -80.87 30.91 -19.96
CA LEU A 673 -81.11 29.77 -20.89
C LEU A 673 -79.94 28.76 -21.12
N GLY A 674 -80.09 27.44 -21.00
CA GLY A 674 -81.21 26.58 -20.60
C GLY A 674 -81.00 25.12 -21.09
N TRP A 675 -81.50 24.13 -20.32
CA TRP A 675 -81.82 22.73 -20.72
C TRP A 675 -80.70 21.71 -21.09
N LEU A 676 -80.78 20.53 -20.42
CA LEU A 676 -80.38 19.16 -20.85
C LEU A 676 -78.85 18.89 -21.07
N SER A 677 -78.28 17.69 -20.88
CA SER A 677 -78.71 16.33 -20.47
C SER A 677 -77.57 15.62 -19.70
N LEU A 678 -77.79 14.95 -18.56
CA LEU A 678 -78.00 13.50 -18.39
C LEU A 678 -77.01 12.51 -19.07
N ILE A 679 -76.32 11.73 -18.21
CA ILE A 679 -75.98 10.28 -18.30
C ILE A 679 -74.99 9.79 -19.39
N SER A 680 -73.85 9.17 -18.96
CA SER A 680 -73.61 7.70 -19.10
C SER A 680 -72.27 7.18 -18.55
N LEU A 681 -72.37 6.01 -17.88
CA LEU A 681 -71.47 4.88 -17.57
C LEU A 681 -69.95 4.94 -17.89
N LEU A 682 -68.99 4.42 -17.08
CA LEU A 682 -68.79 3.12 -16.36
C LEU A 682 -68.39 1.89 -17.23
N VAL A 683 -67.57 1.00 -16.63
CA VAL A 683 -67.05 -0.32 -17.11
C VAL A 683 -66.03 -0.21 -18.28
N LEU A 684 -64.85 -0.86 -18.33
CA LEU A 684 -64.47 -2.26 -18.03
C LEU A 684 -63.01 -2.49 -17.52
N LEU A 685 -62.79 -3.71 -17.01
CA LEU A 685 -61.57 -4.24 -16.38
C LEU A 685 -60.98 -5.44 -17.19
N ARG A 686 -59.65 -5.61 -17.11
CA ARG A 686 -58.87 -6.88 -17.13
C ARG A 686 -58.55 -7.64 -18.44
N LEU A 687 -57.47 -8.45 -18.30
CA LEU A 687 -56.88 -9.52 -19.15
C LEU A 687 -55.87 -9.03 -20.22
N SER A 688 -54.70 -9.67 -20.45
CA SER A 688 -54.00 -10.83 -19.83
C SER A 688 -52.45 -10.61 -19.93
N LYS A 689 -51.53 -11.20 -19.13
CA LYS A 689 -51.00 -12.59 -19.16
C LYS A 689 -50.75 -13.13 -20.61
N ARG A 690 -49.65 -13.81 -20.98
CA ARG A 690 -48.45 -14.38 -20.28
C ARG A 690 -47.48 -14.93 -21.36
N VAL A 691 -46.31 -15.48 -20.96
CA VAL A 691 -45.41 -16.40 -21.71
C VAL A 691 -44.41 -15.69 -22.66
N ASN A 692 -43.11 -16.04 -22.72
CA ASN A 692 -42.32 -17.08 -22.01
C ASN A 692 -41.22 -16.41 -21.16
#